data_AF-A0A7H8QHT1-F1
#
_entry.id   AF-A0A7H8QHT1-F1
#
_cell.length_a   1.000
_cell.length_b   1.000
_cell.length_c   1.000
_cell.angle_alpha   90.00
_cell.angle_beta   90.00
_cell.angle_gamma   90.00
#
_symmetry.space_group_name_H-M   'P 1'
#
loop_
_entity.id
_entity.type
_entity.pdbx_description
1 polymer ?
#
loop_
_entity_poly.entity_id
_entity_poly.type
_entity_poly.pdbx_seq_one_letter_code
_entity_poly.pdbx_strand_id
1 'polypeptide(L)'
;MASKDIPPTPTLSEKHSGVPERLADKAQHAKSLIFDIATKKQKARKRPLAIPQGIERPTFLKAIDELSQQLGQENVELADQPLKDGWYMERSFVLGNRCIKEILIEIDPNTHDAMHVLDEEEFVASAVVYPGSTEEVQTIVAWANKYKIPIFPISIGRNLGYGGAAPRVRGSVVIDLGRRMNTILDINPDDHTCLVEPGVTFYALYEAIQARGYDHLWVDVPDLGGGSVLGNTLDRGVGYTVYGDHWACHSGLEVVLPTGEVIRTGMGAMANSSSWQIFPYGFGPMADGLFSQSNMGIVTKLGMTLMPNPGGYESYLYTFTEEADLAPLVDIIRPLRIGNILENVAQLRHVVQAIALNGKPRSTHFQGQGQITDELARKIARRDLNYGDFTWLYYGMSYGPKHIRQYKLDIIHKEFMKIPGARRIDPASLPKDDYFWSRDRIAAGIPDLEELRWVNWYPNGGHIAFSPVSPVRGSDATNLWQIARGRAAEFGLDIFPAFCVGLREMHLIVECVFDRDDKSMREKALACMRGMIDDAAAKGYGEYRTHIALMDQIASTYDWNDNALMKFNQRLKDALDPNGILAPVSKASLSFEMSGSIPVLRPLVQCTQKQHASKCTQQKSMSSSSTTSNEKGKLPLAGIRVLDMSRVLAGPYCTQLLGDLGAEVIKVEHPVRGDDTRAWGPPFAEYKDGRDGPGESAYYLSVNRNKKSLGLSFAHPEGVEVLHTLAKDCDVLVENYLPGSLEKYNMDYETIRKINPRLVYASITGYGQTGPYSNRPGFDVMVEAEFGLMHLTGSRNGAPVKVGVAVTDLTTGLYACNSIMAALFARINSGEGQHLDVCLSDVQTATLANMAESVLVSGKRDSGRWGTAHPSVVPYQGFKTADGDIFVGGANDRLFGILCSKLGKPEWSTNPKYITNNERVRNREELEGLIEAETTKRTTQEWLEVFEGSGLPYAAVNDVLDTLNHEHTKARGMVQDIDHPICGLIKVLSPPVKYSNADPSIRLPPPLLGEHTEEILVEVAGLERKRVQELRSKGVVA
;
A
#
# COMPACT_ATOMS: atom_id res chain seq x y z
N MET A 1 36.21 27.94 29.36
CA MET A 1 35.51 28.86 30.27
C MET A 1 34.07 28.84 29.85
N ALA A 2 33.15 28.33 30.67
CA ALA A 2 31.73 28.39 30.33
C ALA A 2 31.26 29.85 30.38
N SER A 3 30.58 30.32 29.34
CA SER A 3 30.02 31.67 29.31
C SER A 3 28.63 31.66 29.99
N LYS A 4 28.43 32.66 30.87
CA LYS A 4 27.19 33.18 31.45
C LYS A 4 25.95 32.25 31.50
N ASP A 5 25.59 31.79 32.69
CA ASP A 5 24.20 31.54 33.13
C ASP A 5 23.26 30.77 32.16
N ILE A 6 23.78 29.89 31.31
CA ILE A 6 22.97 29.05 30.41
C ILE A 6 22.28 27.98 31.25
N PRO A 7 20.93 27.89 31.24
CA PRO A 7 20.23 26.85 31.99
C PRO A 7 20.65 25.43 31.57
N PRO A 8 20.64 24.45 32.49
CA PRO A 8 20.85 23.05 32.15
C PRO A 8 19.75 22.56 31.20
N THR A 9 20.12 21.73 30.23
CA THR A 9 19.17 21.06 29.34
C THR A 9 18.41 19.99 30.13
N PRO A 10 17.06 19.98 30.14
CA PRO A 10 16.30 19.05 30.96
C PRO A 10 16.43 17.60 30.47
N THR A 11 16.45 16.66 31.39
CA THR A 11 16.57 15.23 31.08
C THR A 11 15.20 14.54 30.96
N LEU A 12 15.15 13.34 30.37
CA LEU A 12 13.90 12.59 30.16
C LEU A 12 13.18 12.23 31.47
N SER A 13 13.93 12.04 32.57
CA SER A 13 13.37 11.78 33.90
C SER A 13 12.80 13.04 34.56
N GLU A 14 13.24 14.23 34.16
CA GLU A 14 12.72 15.52 34.63
C GLU A 14 11.52 16.01 33.78
N LYS A 15 11.57 15.79 32.47
CA LYS A 15 10.54 16.19 31.50
C LYS A 15 10.43 15.16 30.37
N HIS A 16 9.19 14.82 30.00
CA HIS A 16 8.87 13.84 28.93
C HIS A 16 9.51 14.12 27.55
N SER A 17 9.94 15.36 27.29
CA SER A 17 10.64 15.74 26.04
C SER A 17 12.10 16.17 26.24
N GLY A 18 12.71 15.85 27.38
CA GLY A 18 14.14 16.08 27.65
C GLY A 18 15.08 15.15 26.88
N VAL A 19 16.38 15.19 27.21
CA VAL A 19 17.40 14.27 26.68
C VAL A 19 17.60 13.06 27.58
N PRO A 20 18.00 11.88 27.06
CA PRO A 20 18.55 10.81 27.88
C PRO A 20 19.74 11.30 28.72
N GLU A 21 19.89 10.79 29.94
CA GLU A 21 21.00 11.14 30.85
C GLU A 21 22.37 10.98 30.17
N ARG A 22 22.55 9.90 29.40
CA ARG A 22 23.75 9.59 28.60
C ARG A 22 24.10 10.64 27.52
N LEU A 23 23.21 11.59 27.24
CA LEU A 23 23.39 12.68 26.27
C LEU A 23 23.37 14.07 26.94
N ALA A 24 23.22 14.17 28.27
CA ALA A 24 23.10 15.46 28.97
C ALA A 24 24.29 16.41 28.70
N ASP A 25 25.52 15.92 28.85
CA ASP A 25 26.74 16.72 28.59
C ASP A 25 26.84 17.18 27.12
N LYS A 26 26.54 16.29 26.17
CA LYS A 26 26.50 16.61 24.73
C LYS A 26 25.46 17.68 24.44
N ALA A 27 24.27 17.55 25.02
CA ALA A 27 23.17 18.49 24.83
C ALA A 27 23.52 19.86 25.41
N GLN A 28 24.12 19.90 26.60
CA GLN A 28 24.57 21.14 27.22
C GLN A 28 25.72 21.79 26.43
N HIS A 29 26.63 21.00 25.84
CA HIS A 29 27.68 21.52 24.98
C HIS A 29 27.12 22.10 23.67
N ALA A 30 26.25 21.37 22.98
CA ALA A 30 25.54 21.88 21.81
C ALA A 30 24.78 23.18 22.13
N LYS A 31 24.13 23.23 23.31
CA LYS A 31 23.48 24.44 23.83
C LYS A 31 24.46 25.59 24.01
N SER A 32 25.61 25.37 24.66
CA SER A 32 26.61 26.45 24.83
C SER A 32 27.09 27.02 23.49
N LEU A 33 27.33 26.17 22.48
CA LEU A 33 27.87 26.62 21.18
C LEU A 33 26.97 27.65 20.48
N ILE A 34 25.65 27.49 20.57
CA ILE A 34 24.66 28.40 19.97
C ILE A 34 24.44 29.64 20.84
N PHE A 35 24.27 29.47 22.16
CA PHE A 35 24.07 30.60 23.07
C PHE A 35 25.29 31.53 23.15
N ASP A 36 26.51 31.01 23.00
CA ASP A 36 27.75 31.79 23.03
C ASP A 36 27.90 32.74 21.82
N ILE A 37 27.21 32.47 20.71
CA ILE A 37 27.24 33.33 19.51
C ILE A 37 25.91 34.06 19.23
N ALA A 38 24.85 33.78 20.00
CA ALA A 38 23.53 34.36 19.80
C ALA A 38 23.54 35.90 19.91
N THR A 39 22.89 36.58 18.97
CA THR A 39 22.79 38.05 18.92
C THR A 39 21.36 38.59 18.91
N LYS A 40 20.36 37.75 18.57
CA LYS A 40 18.93 38.10 18.60
C LYS A 40 18.54 38.48 20.03
N LYS A 41 17.98 39.67 20.18
CA LYS A 41 17.38 40.12 21.45
C LYS A 41 15.90 39.77 21.47
N GLN A 42 15.38 39.44 22.65
CA GLN A 42 13.95 39.30 22.87
C GLN A 42 13.23 40.58 22.47
N LYS A 43 12.24 40.48 21.59
CA LYS A 43 11.39 41.60 21.14
C LYS A 43 10.01 41.49 21.79
N ALA A 44 9.40 42.65 22.05
CA ALA A 44 7.98 42.73 22.34
C ALA A 44 7.18 42.55 21.04
N ARG A 45 5.98 41.98 21.13
CA ARG A 45 5.10 41.81 19.97
C ARG A 45 4.70 43.15 19.36
N LYS A 46 4.74 43.22 18.04
CA LYS A 46 4.31 44.37 17.21
C LYS A 46 2.83 44.29 16.88
N ARG A 47 2.31 43.07 16.65
CA ARG A 47 0.91 42.79 16.30
C ARG A 47 0.15 42.37 17.56
N PRO A 48 -1.14 42.71 17.70
CA PRO A 48 -1.96 42.15 18.77
C PRO A 48 -2.12 40.63 18.61
N LEU A 49 -2.51 39.95 19.70
CA LEU A 49 -2.88 38.52 19.71
C LEU A 49 -3.60 38.13 18.41
N ALA A 50 -3.06 37.14 17.70
CA ALA A 50 -3.65 36.63 16.48
C ALA A 50 -5.00 35.99 16.78
N ILE A 51 -6.00 36.28 15.94
CA ILE A 51 -7.35 35.72 16.01
C ILE A 51 -7.62 35.10 14.63
N PRO A 52 -8.29 33.93 14.53
CA PRO A 52 -8.66 33.37 13.24
C PRO A 52 -9.42 34.35 12.35
N GLN A 53 -9.18 34.28 11.04
CA GLN A 53 -9.89 35.11 10.08
C GLN A 53 -11.40 34.83 10.13
N GLY A 54 -12.21 35.89 10.17
CA GLY A 54 -13.67 35.79 10.22
C GLY A 54 -14.27 35.63 11.63
N ILE A 55 -13.45 35.62 12.69
CA ILE A 55 -13.91 35.52 14.08
C ILE A 55 -13.62 36.80 14.85
N GLU A 56 -14.62 37.33 15.54
CA GLU A 56 -14.44 38.50 16.41
C GLU A 56 -13.69 38.12 17.70
N ARG A 57 -12.79 39.01 18.16
CA ARG A 57 -11.99 38.78 19.38
C ARG A 57 -12.83 38.40 20.62
N PRO A 58 -13.96 39.06 20.96
CA PRO A 58 -14.76 38.67 22.12
C PRO A 58 -15.34 37.25 21.99
N THR A 59 -15.78 36.87 20.78
CA THR A 59 -16.28 35.54 20.47
C THR A 59 -15.18 34.48 20.61
N PHE A 60 -13.98 34.76 20.10
CA PHE A 60 -12.82 33.88 20.26
C PHE A 60 -12.43 33.70 21.74
N LEU A 61 -12.34 34.78 22.51
CA LEU A 61 -11.97 34.70 23.93
C LEU A 61 -13.02 33.92 24.75
N LYS A 62 -14.31 34.09 24.45
CA LYS A 62 -15.38 33.29 25.05
C LYS A 62 -15.29 31.81 24.65
N ALA A 63 -14.94 31.51 23.40
CA ALA A 63 -14.73 30.14 22.95
C ALA A 63 -13.55 29.49 23.70
N ILE A 64 -12.43 30.20 23.87
CA ILE A 64 -11.28 29.73 24.63
C ILE A 64 -11.64 29.48 26.10
N ASP A 65 -12.37 30.39 26.76
CA ASP A 65 -12.83 30.19 28.14
C ASP A 65 -13.71 28.93 28.29
N GLU A 66 -14.61 28.67 27.33
CA GLU A 66 -15.38 27.41 27.31
C GLU A 66 -14.49 26.17 27.17
N LEU A 67 -13.46 26.21 26.32
CA LEU A 67 -12.53 25.08 26.15
C LEU A 67 -11.66 24.89 27.40
N SER A 68 -11.21 25.96 28.04
CA SER A 68 -10.50 25.93 29.32
C SER A 68 -11.34 25.32 30.45
N GLN A 69 -12.66 25.52 30.43
CA GLN A 69 -13.59 24.89 31.37
C GLN A 69 -13.78 23.39 31.10
N GLN A 70 -13.61 22.94 29.85
CA GLN A 70 -13.72 21.53 29.45
C GLN A 70 -12.43 20.73 29.65
N LEU A 71 -11.26 21.33 29.38
CA LEU A 71 -9.94 20.67 29.45
C LEU A 71 -9.16 20.95 30.74
N GLY A 72 -9.59 21.94 31.55
CA GLY A 72 -8.77 22.52 32.63
C GLY A 72 -7.99 23.75 32.16
N GLN A 73 -7.92 24.78 33.01
CA GLN A 73 -7.30 26.07 32.65
C GLN A 73 -5.80 25.95 32.39
N GLU A 74 -5.13 25.00 33.04
CA GLU A 74 -3.72 24.69 32.88
C GLU A 74 -3.39 23.99 31.53
N ASN A 75 -4.40 23.52 30.81
CA ASN A 75 -4.28 22.80 29.53
C ASN A 75 -4.65 23.67 28.31
N VAL A 76 -4.91 24.97 28.51
CA VAL A 76 -5.25 25.94 27.45
C VAL A 76 -4.52 27.25 27.70
N GLU A 77 -3.64 27.64 26.77
CA GLU A 77 -2.73 28.76 26.92
C GLU A 77 -2.89 29.76 25.77
N LEU A 78 -3.24 31.02 26.07
CA LEU A 78 -3.31 32.07 25.05
C LEU A 78 -1.90 32.43 24.56
N ALA A 79 -1.74 32.49 23.24
CA ALA A 79 -0.50 32.94 22.62
C ALA A 79 -0.45 34.48 22.60
N ASP A 80 -0.47 35.13 23.76
CA ASP A 80 -0.41 36.60 23.92
C ASP A 80 0.93 37.12 24.45
N GLN A 81 1.76 36.23 24.98
CA GLN A 81 3.11 36.51 25.46
C GLN A 81 4.12 36.83 24.32
N PRO A 82 5.27 37.47 24.63
CA PRO A 82 6.38 37.60 23.69
C PRO A 82 6.82 36.25 23.11
N LEU A 83 7.05 36.19 21.80
CA LEU A 83 7.50 34.98 21.11
C LEU A 83 8.94 34.64 21.51
N LYS A 84 9.21 33.40 21.88
CA LYS A 84 10.52 32.92 22.35
C LYS A 84 10.93 31.72 21.51
N ASP A 85 11.84 31.89 20.56
CA ASP A 85 12.26 30.83 19.62
C ASP A 85 12.78 29.52 20.28
N GLY A 86 13.09 29.56 21.58
CA GLY A 86 13.41 28.38 22.38
C GLY A 86 14.72 27.67 22.03
N TRP A 87 14.81 26.42 22.46
CA TRP A 87 15.90 25.47 22.17
C TRP A 87 15.28 24.13 21.75
N TYR A 88 15.91 23.40 20.82
CA TYR A 88 15.39 22.12 20.31
C TYR A 88 14.92 21.17 21.43
N MET A 89 15.66 21.06 22.53
CA MET A 89 15.32 20.17 23.66
C MET A 89 14.45 20.78 24.78
N GLU A 90 14.10 22.07 24.75
CA GLU A 90 13.42 22.73 25.87
C GLU A 90 11.93 22.99 25.59
N ARG A 91 11.05 22.58 26.52
CA ARG A 91 9.61 22.95 26.53
C ARG A 91 9.13 23.46 27.90
N SER A 92 8.07 24.27 27.87
CA SER A 92 7.45 24.88 29.04
C SER A 92 6.71 23.89 29.95
N PHE A 93 6.64 24.19 31.25
CA PHE A 93 5.85 23.43 32.23
C PHE A 93 5.48 24.29 33.44
N VAL A 94 4.27 24.10 33.98
CA VAL A 94 3.82 24.69 35.25
C VAL A 94 3.74 23.58 36.31
N LEU A 95 4.59 23.66 37.32
CA LEU A 95 4.51 22.79 38.50
C LEU A 95 3.33 23.19 39.38
N GLY A 96 2.41 22.25 39.63
CA GLY A 96 1.23 22.49 40.46
C GLY A 96 1.56 22.89 41.90
N ASN A 97 0.91 23.96 42.38
CA ASN A 97 0.71 24.32 43.79
C ASN A 97 1.92 24.28 44.75
N ARG A 98 3.14 24.59 44.27
CA ARG A 98 4.21 25.11 45.14
C ARG A 98 4.79 26.41 44.58
N CYS A 99 4.67 27.48 45.36
CA CYS A 99 5.42 28.72 45.14
C CYS A 99 6.92 28.44 45.25
N ILE A 100 7.59 28.26 44.11
CA ILE A 100 9.03 28.57 43.96
C ILE A 100 9.12 29.71 42.95
N LYS A 101 8.79 30.91 43.42
CA LYS A 101 9.21 32.15 42.76
C LYS A 101 10.71 32.30 43.00
N GLU A 102 11.55 31.96 42.02
CA GLU A 102 12.86 32.64 41.79
C GLU A 102 13.67 32.12 40.58
N ILE A 103 13.35 30.98 39.96
CA ILE A 103 13.96 30.55 38.68
C ILE A 103 12.86 30.22 37.65
N LEU A 104 12.18 31.27 37.18
CA LEU A 104 11.24 31.18 36.05
C LEU A 104 11.99 31.31 34.72
N ILE A 105 12.58 30.21 34.26
CA ILE A 105 12.93 30.05 32.84
C ILE A 105 11.64 29.64 32.13
N GLU A 106 10.82 30.64 31.81
CA GLU A 106 9.62 30.48 30.99
C GLU A 106 10.01 30.12 29.55
N ILE A 107 9.88 28.85 29.20
CA ILE A 107 10.27 28.29 27.89
C ILE A 107 9.10 28.42 26.89
N ASP A 108 9.44 28.37 25.60
CA ASP A 108 8.51 28.46 24.46
C ASP A 108 7.24 27.60 24.60
N PRO A 109 6.03 28.20 24.52
CA PRO A 109 4.83 27.49 24.12
C PRO A 109 4.84 27.33 22.60
N ASN A 110 4.60 26.10 22.11
CA ASN A 110 4.60 25.72 20.68
C ASN A 110 3.63 26.59 19.84
N THR A 111 4.06 27.79 19.45
CA THR A 111 3.18 28.89 18.98
C THR A 111 3.54 29.44 17.62
N HIS A 112 4.79 29.34 17.19
CA HIS A 112 5.32 30.02 16.02
C HIS A 112 6.49 29.25 15.42
N ASP A 113 7.06 29.78 14.34
CA ASP A 113 8.20 29.17 13.66
C ASP A 113 9.49 29.64 14.34
N ALA A 114 10.08 28.79 15.17
CA ALA A 114 11.35 29.05 15.86
C ALA A 114 12.52 29.33 14.89
N MET A 115 12.44 28.88 13.63
CA MET A 115 13.46 29.08 12.60
C MET A 115 12.98 30.03 11.49
N HIS A 116 12.10 30.97 11.84
CA HIS A 116 11.34 31.84 10.92
C HIS A 116 12.13 32.40 9.72
N VAL A 117 11.76 31.95 8.52
CA VAL A 117 12.16 32.59 7.24
C VAL A 117 11.31 33.83 6.91
N LEU A 118 10.09 33.92 7.46
CA LEU A 118 9.24 35.12 7.40
C LEU A 118 9.37 35.94 8.71
N ASP A 119 8.60 37.03 8.85
CA ASP A 119 8.47 37.76 10.12
C ASP A 119 7.97 36.83 11.23
N GLU A 120 8.55 36.94 12.43
CA GLU A 120 8.30 35.99 13.54
C GLU A 120 6.82 35.94 13.99
N GLU A 121 6.05 36.99 13.69
CA GLU A 121 4.61 37.09 13.98
C GLU A 121 3.70 36.76 12.78
N GLU A 122 4.24 36.16 11.71
CA GLU A 122 3.52 35.79 10.49
C GLU A 122 2.78 34.45 10.66
N PHE A 123 3.50 33.35 10.91
CA PHE A 123 2.90 32.07 11.29
C PHE A 123 2.91 31.94 12.81
N VAL A 124 1.82 32.40 13.42
CA VAL A 124 1.67 32.41 14.88
C VAL A 124 0.26 31.96 15.29
N ALA A 125 0.18 31.13 16.32
CA ALA A 125 -1.04 30.63 16.93
C ALA A 125 -1.82 31.74 17.67
N SER A 126 -3.11 31.47 17.93
CA SER A 126 -3.93 32.25 18.87
C SER A 126 -3.90 31.66 20.28
N ALA A 127 -3.84 30.33 20.39
CA ALA A 127 -3.69 29.59 21.63
C ALA A 127 -2.98 28.26 21.35
N VAL A 128 -2.47 27.64 22.41
CA VAL A 128 -2.00 26.25 22.41
C VAL A 128 -2.86 25.47 23.40
N VAL A 129 -3.28 24.26 23.01
CA VAL A 129 -4.08 23.36 23.86
C VAL A 129 -3.40 22.01 23.98
N TYR A 130 -3.54 21.39 25.14
CA TYR A 130 -2.73 20.25 25.56
C TYR A 130 -3.64 19.08 25.98
N PRO A 131 -4.25 18.35 25.02
CA PRO A 131 -5.11 17.20 25.35
C PRO A 131 -4.28 16.04 25.93
N GLY A 132 -4.86 15.33 26.89
CA GLY A 132 -4.26 14.14 27.52
C GLY A 132 -4.89 12.81 27.15
N SER A 133 -5.92 12.80 26.31
CA SER A 133 -6.54 11.56 25.82
C SER A 133 -7.19 11.76 24.45
N THR A 134 -7.65 10.67 23.84
CA THR A 134 -8.34 10.70 22.54
C THR A 134 -9.70 11.40 22.66
N GLU A 135 -10.38 11.26 23.81
CA GLU A 135 -11.65 11.90 24.14
C GLU A 135 -11.50 13.42 24.33
N GLU A 136 -10.38 13.88 24.92
CA GLU A 136 -10.04 15.31 24.95
C GLU A 136 -9.79 15.86 23.53
N VAL A 137 -9.19 15.10 22.63
CA VAL A 137 -9.06 15.48 21.21
C VAL A 137 -10.43 15.57 20.52
N GLN A 138 -11.35 14.61 20.75
CA GLN A 138 -12.73 14.69 20.26
C GLN A 138 -13.45 15.94 20.79
N THR A 139 -13.21 16.31 22.05
CA THR A 139 -13.76 17.52 22.68
C THR A 139 -13.26 18.79 21.97
N ILE A 140 -11.96 18.89 21.67
CA ILE A 140 -11.38 19.99 20.90
C ILE A 140 -11.97 20.06 19.48
N VAL A 141 -12.16 18.91 18.81
CA VAL A 141 -12.76 18.86 17.47
C VAL A 141 -14.23 19.31 17.48
N ALA A 142 -15.02 18.90 18.47
CA ALA A 142 -16.41 19.34 18.64
C ALA A 142 -16.48 20.86 18.93
N TRP A 143 -15.59 21.37 19.78
CA TRP A 143 -15.43 22.80 20.06
C TRP A 143 -15.05 23.60 18.79
N ALA A 144 -14.07 23.11 18.03
CA ALA A 144 -13.60 23.74 16.81
C ALA A 144 -14.72 23.84 15.77
N ASN A 145 -15.52 22.78 15.60
CA ASN A 145 -16.72 22.80 14.74
C ASN A 145 -17.78 23.81 15.21
N LYS A 146 -18.08 23.84 16.51
CA LYS A 146 -19.07 24.75 17.11
C LYS A 146 -18.73 26.22 16.85
N TYR A 147 -17.45 26.58 16.95
CA TYR A 147 -16.97 27.96 16.79
C TYR A 147 -16.37 28.28 15.42
N LYS A 148 -16.24 27.27 14.54
CA LYS A 148 -15.52 27.35 13.25
C LYS A 148 -14.09 27.87 13.39
N ILE A 149 -13.43 27.49 14.49
CA ILE A 149 -12.04 27.87 14.76
C ILE A 149 -11.10 26.85 14.10
N PRO A 150 -10.13 27.29 13.28
CA PRO A 150 -9.14 26.39 12.73
C PRO A 150 -8.18 25.90 13.82
N ILE A 151 -7.91 24.60 13.80
CA ILE A 151 -7.04 23.88 14.73
C ILE A 151 -5.89 23.21 13.98
N PHE A 152 -4.69 23.22 14.56
CA PHE A 152 -3.47 22.72 13.93
C PHE A 152 -2.78 21.70 14.83
N PRO A 153 -2.90 20.39 14.56
CA PRO A 153 -2.34 19.35 15.41
C PRO A 153 -0.83 19.22 15.22
N ILE A 154 -0.10 19.06 16.33
CA ILE A 154 1.31 18.71 16.36
C ILE A 154 1.56 17.60 17.37
N SER A 155 2.57 16.77 17.12
CA SER A 155 3.03 15.78 18.10
C SER A 155 3.97 16.43 19.12
N ILE A 156 5.17 16.86 18.70
CA ILE A 156 6.19 17.47 19.59
C ILE A 156 6.53 18.92 19.19
N GLY A 157 6.25 19.34 17.94
CA GLY A 157 6.60 20.67 17.41
C GLY A 157 8.02 20.81 16.85
N ARG A 158 8.85 19.77 16.95
CA ARG A 158 10.26 19.75 16.48
C ARG A 158 10.44 19.66 14.94
N ASN A 159 9.48 20.15 14.15
CA ASN A 159 9.55 20.13 12.69
C ASN A 159 10.38 21.30 12.10
N LEU A 160 11.56 21.55 12.69
CA LEU A 160 12.41 22.68 12.33
C LEU A 160 12.94 22.51 10.89
N GLY A 161 13.12 23.62 10.17
CA GLY A 161 13.35 23.63 8.71
C GLY A 161 12.07 23.53 7.87
N TYR A 162 10.97 23.07 8.48
CA TYR A 162 9.66 22.88 7.82
C TYR A 162 8.52 23.72 8.43
N GLY A 163 8.80 24.53 9.47
CA GLY A 163 7.86 25.44 10.13
C GLY A 163 7.67 25.20 11.64
N GLY A 164 8.33 24.18 12.19
CA GLY A 164 8.31 23.88 13.62
C GLY A 164 6.91 23.50 14.12
N ALA A 165 6.39 24.27 15.06
CA ALA A 165 5.05 24.15 15.61
C ALA A 165 4.03 25.12 15.00
N ALA A 166 4.46 25.97 14.05
CA ALA A 166 3.67 27.09 13.58
C ALA A 166 2.47 26.64 12.73
N PRO A 167 1.26 27.17 12.99
CA PRO A 167 0.12 26.88 12.13
C PRO A 167 0.25 27.62 10.80
N ARG A 168 -0.03 26.92 9.68
CA ARG A 168 -0.04 27.49 8.32
C ARG A 168 -0.96 28.71 8.19
N VAL A 169 -2.10 28.70 8.88
CA VAL A 169 -3.04 29.83 8.98
C VAL A 169 -2.83 30.54 10.32
N ARG A 170 -2.42 31.81 10.22
CA ARG A 170 -2.21 32.70 11.36
C ARG A 170 -3.46 32.79 12.24
N GLY A 171 -3.28 32.65 13.55
CA GLY A 171 -4.35 32.68 14.54
C GLY A 171 -5.08 31.35 14.73
N SER A 172 -4.69 30.25 14.09
CA SER A 172 -5.21 28.92 14.44
C SER A 172 -4.82 28.54 15.87
N VAL A 173 -5.58 27.63 16.48
CA VAL A 173 -5.21 27.04 17.79
C VAL A 173 -4.35 25.81 17.55
N VAL A 174 -3.16 25.77 18.15
CA VAL A 174 -2.25 24.61 18.04
C VAL A 174 -2.67 23.56 19.07
N ILE A 175 -2.75 22.29 18.66
CA ILE A 175 -3.01 21.16 19.55
C ILE A 175 -1.69 20.41 19.75
N ASP A 176 -1.01 20.62 20.88
CA ASP A 176 0.21 19.90 21.27
C ASP A 176 -0.18 18.60 22.00
N LEU A 177 -0.43 17.57 21.19
CA LEU A 177 -0.81 16.23 21.64
C LEU A 177 0.26 15.63 22.57
N GLY A 178 1.53 15.77 22.19
CA GLY A 178 2.64 15.09 22.84
C GLY A 178 3.10 15.71 24.15
N ARG A 179 2.41 16.74 24.68
CA ARG A 179 2.62 17.19 26.06
C ARG A 179 2.04 16.20 27.08
N ARG A 180 0.84 15.66 26.85
CA ARG A 180 0.15 14.76 27.78
C ARG A 180 -0.13 13.37 27.21
N MET A 181 -0.26 13.20 25.88
CA MET A 181 -0.35 11.89 25.22
C MET A 181 1.06 11.42 24.84
N ASN A 182 1.82 10.90 25.80
CA ASN A 182 3.26 10.59 25.65
C ASN A 182 3.63 9.14 26.03
N THR A 183 2.64 8.24 26.07
CA THR A 183 2.79 6.84 26.51
C THR A 183 3.33 5.94 25.39
N ILE A 184 4.25 5.03 25.74
CA ILE A 184 4.53 3.83 24.95
C ILE A 184 3.52 2.77 25.39
N LEU A 185 2.50 2.55 24.57
CA LEU A 185 1.34 1.72 24.90
C LEU A 185 1.69 0.23 24.84
N ASP A 186 2.53 -0.17 23.87
CA ASP A 186 3.06 -1.53 23.77
C ASP A 186 4.47 -1.56 23.15
N ILE A 187 5.26 -2.58 23.52
CA ILE A 187 6.42 -3.05 22.77
C ILE A 187 6.37 -4.57 22.84
N ASN A 188 6.08 -5.20 21.70
CA ASN A 188 6.03 -6.64 21.55
C ASN A 188 7.40 -7.15 21.05
N PRO A 189 8.16 -7.89 21.88
CA PRO A 189 9.50 -8.34 21.53
C PRO A 189 9.53 -9.56 20.61
N ASP A 190 8.42 -10.28 20.48
CA ASP A 190 8.34 -11.48 19.64
C ASP A 190 7.95 -11.08 18.20
N ASP A 191 6.91 -10.26 18.04
CA ASP A 191 6.45 -9.73 16.75
C ASP A 191 7.32 -8.57 16.23
N HIS A 192 8.25 -8.05 17.05
CA HIS A 192 9.11 -6.90 16.73
C HIS A 192 8.30 -5.64 16.35
N THR A 193 7.37 -5.24 17.22
CA THR A 193 6.50 -4.07 17.00
C THR A 193 6.36 -3.21 18.24
N CYS A 194 5.94 -1.95 18.07
CA CYS A 194 5.50 -1.08 19.16
C CYS A 194 4.25 -0.28 18.79
N LEU A 195 3.50 0.15 19.81
CA LEU A 195 2.37 1.05 19.70
C LEU A 195 2.62 2.29 20.57
N VAL A 196 2.57 3.49 19.96
CA VAL A 196 3.01 4.74 20.60
C VAL A 196 2.01 5.89 20.45
N GLU A 197 1.96 6.75 21.46
CA GLU A 197 1.27 8.04 21.42
C GLU A 197 2.15 9.18 20.83
N PRO A 198 1.59 10.33 20.43
CA PRO A 198 2.32 11.41 19.75
C PRO A 198 3.53 11.96 20.52
N GLY A 199 3.52 11.91 21.85
CA GLY A 199 4.58 12.41 22.71
C GLY A 199 5.79 11.49 22.85
N VAL A 200 5.76 10.27 22.32
CA VAL A 200 6.91 9.36 22.34
C VAL A 200 7.96 9.87 21.36
N THR A 201 9.13 10.21 21.88
CA THR A 201 10.31 10.57 21.09
C THR A 201 11.14 9.34 20.74
N PHE A 202 11.99 9.42 19.70
CA PHE A 202 12.94 8.34 19.39
C PHE A 202 13.86 8.02 20.58
N TYR A 203 14.27 9.04 21.34
CA TYR A 203 14.94 8.84 22.63
C TYR A 203 14.10 8.00 23.60
N ALA A 204 12.85 8.40 23.87
CA ALA A 204 12.01 7.70 24.84
C ALA A 204 11.74 6.23 24.44
N LEU A 205 11.53 5.96 23.15
CA LEU A 205 11.36 4.59 22.64
C LEU A 205 12.64 3.76 22.80
N TYR A 206 13.80 4.32 22.43
CA TYR A 206 15.08 3.65 22.59
C TYR A 206 15.38 3.33 24.08
N GLU A 207 15.31 4.31 24.97
CA GLU A 207 15.60 4.08 26.40
C GLU A 207 14.62 3.08 27.03
N ALA A 208 13.36 3.05 26.58
CA ALA A 208 12.37 2.06 27.05
C ALA A 208 12.66 0.63 26.58
N ILE A 209 13.17 0.44 25.36
CA ILE A 209 13.62 -0.87 24.84
C ILE A 209 14.82 -1.37 25.65
N GLN A 210 15.81 -0.50 25.88
CA GLN A 210 16.99 -0.82 26.68
C GLN A 210 16.62 -1.15 28.14
N ALA A 211 15.73 -0.36 28.75
CA ALA A 211 15.26 -0.59 30.12
C ALA A 211 14.48 -1.92 30.30
N ARG A 212 13.90 -2.48 29.23
CA ARG A 212 13.24 -3.79 29.22
C ARG A 212 14.21 -4.95 28.95
N GLY A 213 15.48 -4.68 28.60
CA GLY A 213 16.46 -5.69 28.21
C GLY A 213 16.18 -6.33 26.84
N TYR A 214 15.48 -5.61 25.95
CA TYR A 214 15.13 -6.08 24.60
C TYR A 214 16.26 -5.76 23.61
N ASP A 215 17.47 -6.24 23.92
CA ASP A 215 18.70 -5.99 23.15
C ASP A 215 18.65 -6.53 21.69
N HIS A 216 17.65 -7.38 21.40
CA HIS A 216 17.34 -7.91 20.09
C HIS A 216 16.43 -7.00 19.24
N LEU A 217 15.94 -5.87 19.77
CA LEU A 217 15.11 -4.90 19.04
C LEU A 217 15.87 -3.60 18.80
N TRP A 218 15.82 -3.10 17.56
CA TRP A 218 16.40 -1.83 17.14
C TRP A 218 15.30 -0.87 16.66
N VAL A 219 15.50 0.41 16.94
CA VAL A 219 14.64 1.52 16.48
C VAL A 219 15.33 2.18 15.29
N ASP A 220 14.62 2.44 14.19
CA ASP A 220 15.18 3.38 13.19
C ASP A 220 15.03 4.82 13.70
N VAL A 221 16.07 5.63 13.53
CA VAL A 221 16.15 6.98 14.06
C VAL A 221 16.59 7.98 13.00
N PRO A 222 15.95 9.16 12.93
CA PRO A 222 16.44 10.28 12.13
C PRO A 222 17.70 10.88 12.78
N ASP A 223 18.28 11.89 12.13
CA ASP A 223 19.51 12.57 12.54
C ASP A 223 19.45 13.18 13.96
N LEU A 224 18.24 13.50 14.43
CA LEU A 224 17.98 14.07 15.75
C LEU A 224 16.92 13.26 16.50
N GLY A 225 17.34 12.56 17.56
CA GLY A 225 16.48 11.67 18.34
C GLY A 225 15.35 12.35 19.15
N GLY A 226 15.31 13.68 19.16
CA GLY A 226 14.29 14.44 19.88
C GLY A 226 12.93 14.49 19.16
N GLY A 227 12.86 14.11 17.88
CA GLY A 227 11.59 14.07 17.13
C GLY A 227 10.58 13.09 17.74
N SER A 228 9.30 13.33 17.48
CA SER A 228 8.23 12.33 17.72
C SER A 228 8.40 11.17 16.75
N VAL A 229 8.27 9.93 17.23
CA VAL A 229 8.19 8.75 16.34
C VAL A 229 6.97 8.90 15.43
N LEU A 230 5.81 9.20 16.01
CA LEU A 230 4.55 9.38 15.30
C LEU A 230 4.59 10.58 14.36
N GLY A 231 4.96 11.76 14.86
CA GLY A 231 4.97 13.00 14.07
C GLY A 231 5.97 12.97 12.92
N ASN A 232 7.13 12.33 13.09
CA ASN A 232 8.08 12.14 11.99
C ASN A 232 7.51 11.18 10.92
N THR A 233 6.88 10.09 11.34
CA THR A 233 6.28 9.08 10.44
C THR A 233 5.16 9.67 9.59
N LEU A 234 4.22 10.42 10.18
CA LEU A 234 3.11 11.05 9.44
C LEU A 234 3.59 12.04 8.37
N ASP A 235 4.71 12.71 8.63
CA ASP A 235 5.34 13.64 7.68
C ASP A 235 6.26 12.93 6.67
N ARG A 236 6.23 11.59 6.63
CA ARG A 236 7.06 10.69 5.80
C ARG A 236 8.56 10.94 5.98
N GLY A 237 8.98 11.16 7.23
CA GLY A 237 10.37 11.36 7.60
C GLY A 237 11.23 10.10 7.38
N VAL A 238 12.53 10.33 7.28
CA VAL A 238 13.55 9.33 6.92
C VAL A 238 14.50 9.09 8.09
N GLY A 239 14.93 7.85 8.23
CA GLY A 239 15.99 7.37 9.12
C GLY A 239 17.08 6.62 8.36
N TYR A 240 17.93 5.87 9.06
CA TYR A 240 19.26 5.48 8.58
C TYR A 240 19.70 4.04 8.89
N THR A 241 18.80 3.18 9.35
CA THR A 241 19.01 1.73 9.31
C THR A 241 18.45 1.17 7.99
N VAL A 242 18.18 -0.14 7.93
CA VAL A 242 17.44 -0.76 6.81
C VAL A 242 15.96 -0.34 6.81
N TYR A 243 15.42 0.05 7.97
CA TYR A 243 14.03 0.46 8.19
C TYR A 243 13.82 1.98 8.00
N GLY A 244 14.74 2.65 7.28
CA GLY A 244 14.82 4.12 7.20
C GLY A 244 13.69 4.82 6.46
N ASP A 245 12.75 4.09 5.86
CA ASP A 245 11.46 4.63 5.44
C ASP A 245 10.44 4.38 6.55
N HIS A 246 10.30 5.36 7.45
CA HIS A 246 9.40 5.24 8.60
C HIS A 246 7.93 5.07 8.17
N TRP A 247 7.53 5.66 7.04
CA TRP A 247 6.16 5.49 6.53
C TRP A 247 5.94 4.09 5.94
N ALA A 248 6.94 3.48 5.31
CA ALA A 248 6.84 2.07 4.89
C ALA A 248 6.79 1.09 6.09
N CYS A 249 7.32 1.47 7.25
CA CYS A 249 7.45 0.61 8.44
C CYS A 249 6.27 0.70 9.44
N HIS A 250 5.27 1.55 9.19
CA HIS A 250 4.08 1.65 10.05
C HIS A 250 3.09 0.50 9.84
N SER A 251 2.31 0.20 10.88
CA SER A 251 1.12 -0.65 10.76
C SER A 251 0.03 -0.18 11.71
N GLY A 252 -0.99 0.48 11.15
CA GLY A 252 -2.18 0.89 11.86
C GLY A 252 -2.06 2.21 12.61
N LEU A 253 -3.11 3.01 12.51
CA LEU A 253 -3.30 4.31 13.12
C LEU A 253 -4.58 4.30 13.96
N GLU A 254 -4.63 5.09 15.02
CA GLU A 254 -5.89 5.57 15.61
C GLU A 254 -6.03 7.06 15.29
N VAL A 255 -7.19 7.48 14.81
CA VAL A 255 -7.41 8.82 14.25
C VAL A 255 -8.76 9.38 14.69
N VAL A 256 -8.76 10.63 15.16
CA VAL A 256 -9.98 11.44 15.34
C VAL A 256 -10.26 12.19 14.04
N LEU A 257 -11.42 11.95 13.44
CA LEU A 257 -11.86 12.60 12.20
C LEU A 257 -12.33 14.06 12.46
N PRO A 258 -12.43 14.92 11.42
CA PRO A 258 -12.85 16.32 11.58
C PRO A 258 -14.27 16.48 12.16
N THR A 259 -15.09 15.44 12.06
CA THR A 259 -16.45 15.35 12.60
C THR A 259 -16.51 14.83 14.05
N GLY A 260 -15.38 14.32 14.58
CA GLY A 260 -15.22 13.91 15.97
C GLY A 260 -15.26 12.40 16.23
N GLU A 261 -15.57 11.56 15.23
CA GLU A 261 -15.50 10.10 15.34
C GLU A 261 -14.05 9.62 15.46
N VAL A 262 -13.84 8.53 16.22
CA VAL A 262 -12.55 7.83 16.29
C VAL A 262 -12.59 6.63 15.36
N ILE A 263 -11.57 6.47 14.51
CA ILE A 263 -11.37 5.28 13.69
C ILE A 263 -10.02 4.64 14.00
N ARG A 264 -9.91 3.34 13.71
CA ARG A 264 -8.64 2.62 13.63
C ARG A 264 -8.46 2.07 12.22
N THR A 265 -7.27 2.20 11.66
CA THR A 265 -6.97 1.72 10.30
C THR A 265 -6.39 0.31 10.30
N GLY A 266 -6.28 -0.29 9.11
CA GLY A 266 -5.77 -1.64 8.92
C GLY A 266 -6.53 -2.69 9.73
N MET A 267 -5.81 -3.65 10.31
CA MET A 267 -6.40 -4.66 11.19
C MET A 267 -6.96 -4.10 12.51
N GLY A 268 -6.67 -2.85 12.87
CA GLY A 268 -7.22 -2.20 14.07
C GLY A 268 -8.71 -1.88 14.00
N ALA A 269 -9.27 -1.84 12.78
CA ALA A 269 -10.72 -1.74 12.57
C ALA A 269 -11.48 -3.01 13.04
N MET A 270 -10.79 -4.14 13.14
CA MET A 270 -11.35 -5.39 13.65
C MET A 270 -11.22 -5.44 15.17
N ALA A 271 -12.36 -5.46 15.87
CA ALA A 271 -12.40 -5.56 17.32
C ALA A 271 -11.62 -6.79 17.83
N ASN A 272 -10.80 -6.59 18.86
CA ASN A 272 -9.94 -7.61 19.48
C ASN A 272 -8.90 -8.25 18.54
N SER A 273 -8.54 -7.60 17.42
CA SER A 273 -7.46 -8.08 16.55
C SER A 273 -6.11 -8.09 17.26
N SER A 274 -5.42 -9.22 17.21
CA SER A 274 -4.00 -9.36 17.61
C SER A 274 -3.02 -8.94 16.51
N SER A 275 -3.51 -8.45 15.35
CA SER A 275 -2.69 -8.20 14.16
C SER A 275 -2.61 -6.73 13.74
N TRP A 276 -3.06 -5.80 14.59
CA TRP A 276 -3.10 -4.36 14.26
C TRP A 276 -1.72 -3.79 13.90
N GLN A 277 -0.70 -4.10 14.69
CA GLN A 277 0.69 -3.69 14.45
C GLN A 277 1.44 -4.60 13.46
N ILE A 278 0.81 -5.69 12.99
CA ILE A 278 1.46 -6.73 12.17
C ILE A 278 1.07 -6.63 10.69
N PHE A 279 -0.19 -6.30 10.38
CA PHE A 279 -0.70 -6.25 9.01
C PHE A 279 -1.39 -4.91 8.71
N PRO A 280 -0.75 -4.01 7.93
CA PRO A 280 -1.23 -2.63 7.76
C PRO A 280 -2.50 -2.52 6.92
N TYR A 281 -2.75 -3.46 6.00
CA TYR A 281 -3.78 -3.27 4.96
C TYR A 281 -5.22 -3.51 5.45
N GLY A 282 -5.42 -4.39 6.43
CA GLY A 282 -6.76 -4.75 6.90
C GLY A 282 -7.66 -5.33 5.79
N PHE A 283 -8.84 -4.73 5.58
CA PHE A 283 -9.79 -5.10 4.53
C PHE A 283 -10.45 -3.86 3.92
N GLY A 284 -10.60 -3.84 2.59
CA GLY A 284 -11.15 -2.70 1.85
C GLY A 284 -10.09 -1.68 1.43
N PRO A 285 -10.48 -0.41 1.16
CA PRO A 285 -9.54 0.65 0.83
C PRO A 285 -8.59 0.98 1.99
N MET A 286 -7.28 1.01 1.73
CA MET A 286 -6.28 1.42 2.73
C MET A 286 -6.35 2.94 2.95
N ALA A 287 -6.80 3.34 4.14
CA ALA A 287 -7.03 4.75 4.46
C ALA A 287 -5.79 5.49 5.00
N ASP A 288 -4.78 4.77 5.49
CA ASP A 288 -3.63 5.31 6.24
C ASP A 288 -2.91 6.44 5.48
N GLY A 289 -2.73 6.26 4.16
CA GLY A 289 -2.12 7.25 3.28
C GLY A 289 -2.79 8.63 3.32
N LEU A 290 -4.11 8.67 3.54
CA LEU A 290 -4.90 9.91 3.66
C LEU A 290 -4.53 10.74 4.87
N PHE A 291 -3.87 10.17 5.88
CA PHE A 291 -3.48 10.86 7.12
C PHE A 291 -2.02 11.31 7.12
N SER A 292 -1.18 10.83 6.18
CA SER A 292 0.20 11.28 6.00
C SER A 292 0.29 12.61 5.23
N GLN A 293 1.11 13.56 5.70
CA GLN A 293 1.31 14.89 5.12
C GLN A 293 -0.02 15.59 4.73
N SER A 294 -1.02 15.53 5.61
CA SER A 294 -2.41 15.87 5.32
C SER A 294 -3.09 16.65 6.45
N ASN A 295 -4.34 17.02 6.21
CA ASN A 295 -5.24 17.58 7.22
C ASN A 295 -6.59 16.82 7.30
N MET A 296 -6.59 15.51 7.03
CA MET A 296 -7.80 14.67 6.99
C MET A 296 -8.23 14.13 8.37
N GLY A 297 -7.41 14.27 9.40
CA GLY A 297 -7.69 13.79 10.76
C GLY A 297 -6.57 14.12 11.75
N ILE A 298 -6.79 13.83 13.03
CA ILE A 298 -5.81 13.98 14.11
C ILE A 298 -5.42 12.58 14.61
N VAL A 299 -4.20 12.15 14.33
CA VAL A 299 -3.71 10.82 14.71
C VAL A 299 -3.32 10.80 16.19
N THR A 300 -3.91 9.88 16.96
CA THR A 300 -3.72 9.73 18.41
C THR A 300 -2.86 8.53 18.79
N LYS A 301 -2.69 7.53 17.92
CA LYS A 301 -1.81 6.37 18.12
C LYS A 301 -1.21 5.89 16.80
N LEU A 302 0.02 5.37 16.83
CA LEU A 302 0.73 4.78 15.69
C LEU A 302 1.32 3.41 16.08
N GLY A 303 1.03 2.39 15.28
CA GLY A 303 1.79 1.14 15.28
C GLY A 303 3.00 1.22 14.35
N MET A 304 4.14 0.70 14.78
CA MET A 304 5.41 0.73 14.05
C MET A 304 6.16 -0.59 14.22
N THR A 305 6.79 -1.08 13.14
CA THR A 305 7.70 -2.22 13.18
C THR A 305 9.09 -1.82 13.68
N LEU A 306 9.72 -2.69 14.45
CA LEU A 306 11.08 -2.55 14.96
C LEU A 306 12.01 -3.47 14.17
N MET A 307 13.26 -3.06 13.97
CA MET A 307 14.25 -3.88 13.26
C MET A 307 14.81 -4.95 14.21
N PRO A 308 14.85 -6.25 13.81
CA PRO A 308 15.59 -7.26 14.56
C PRO A 308 17.09 -6.92 14.59
N ASN A 309 17.74 -7.13 15.74
CA ASN A 309 19.18 -6.96 15.87
C ASN A 309 19.90 -7.86 14.84
N PRO A 310 20.70 -7.28 13.92
CA PRO A 310 21.22 -7.99 12.75
C PRO A 310 22.33 -9.01 13.07
N GLY A 311 22.66 -9.26 14.34
CA GLY A 311 23.81 -10.10 14.72
C GLY A 311 25.16 -9.41 14.49
N GLY A 312 25.15 -8.08 14.41
CA GLY A 312 26.31 -7.21 14.28
C GLY A 312 26.28 -6.30 13.05
N TYR A 313 27.08 -5.25 13.11
CA TYR A 313 27.19 -4.22 12.07
C TYR A 313 28.65 -3.75 11.89
N GLU A 314 28.90 -2.98 10.83
CA GLU A 314 30.19 -2.32 10.57
C GLU A 314 29.98 -1.06 9.70
N SER A 315 30.28 0.11 10.26
CA SER A 315 30.27 1.39 9.55
C SER A 315 31.52 1.60 8.70
N TYR A 316 31.39 2.31 7.60
CA TYR A 316 32.49 2.64 6.69
C TYR A 316 32.32 4.03 6.06
N LEU A 317 33.44 4.61 5.63
CA LEU A 317 33.54 5.98 5.15
C LEU A 317 34.42 6.06 3.91
N TYR A 318 33.95 6.75 2.87
CA TYR A 318 34.71 7.03 1.65
C TYR A 318 34.69 8.52 1.31
N THR A 319 35.82 9.01 0.82
CA THR A 319 36.02 10.39 0.35
C THR A 319 36.30 10.42 -1.15
N PHE A 320 35.79 11.44 -1.84
CA PHE A 320 35.98 11.70 -3.27
C PHE A 320 36.37 13.17 -3.46
N THR A 321 37.31 13.44 -4.36
CA THR A 321 38.05 14.71 -4.34
C THR A 321 37.49 15.74 -5.31
N GLU A 322 37.00 15.31 -6.47
CA GLU A 322 36.54 16.22 -7.51
C GLU A 322 35.01 16.36 -7.49
N GLU A 323 34.49 17.54 -7.79
CA GLU A 323 33.04 17.78 -7.84
C GLU A 323 32.36 16.86 -8.85
N ALA A 324 33.04 16.62 -9.98
CA ALA A 324 32.61 15.74 -11.07
C ALA A 324 32.50 14.25 -10.68
N ASP A 325 33.04 13.84 -9.53
CA ASP A 325 32.92 12.47 -9.02
C ASP A 325 31.47 12.11 -8.66
N LEU A 326 30.59 13.11 -8.44
CA LEU A 326 29.18 12.90 -8.09
C LEU A 326 28.45 11.98 -9.07
N ALA A 327 28.58 12.23 -10.37
CA ALA A 327 27.86 11.46 -11.39
C ALA A 327 28.27 9.97 -11.43
N PRO A 328 29.55 9.60 -11.63
CA PRO A 328 29.97 8.21 -11.62
C PRO A 328 29.74 7.53 -10.25
N LEU A 329 29.83 8.27 -9.13
CA LEU A 329 29.51 7.73 -7.81
C LEU A 329 28.04 7.32 -7.68
N VAL A 330 27.10 8.17 -8.11
CA VAL A 330 25.67 7.82 -8.08
C VAL A 330 25.35 6.65 -9.02
N ASP A 331 26.03 6.57 -10.18
CA ASP A 331 25.88 5.43 -11.09
C ASP A 331 26.50 4.12 -10.55
N ILE A 332 27.51 4.19 -9.67
CA ILE A 332 28.03 3.04 -8.88
C ILE A 332 27.07 2.68 -7.73
N ILE A 333 26.52 3.66 -7.03
CA ILE A 333 25.58 3.46 -5.92
C ILE A 333 24.30 2.77 -6.41
N ARG A 334 23.72 3.19 -7.54
CA ARG A 334 22.45 2.65 -8.07
C ARG A 334 22.37 1.11 -8.03
N PRO A 335 23.22 0.34 -8.73
CA PRO A 335 23.11 -1.12 -8.76
C PRO A 335 23.39 -1.76 -7.40
N LEU A 336 24.29 -1.19 -6.59
CA LEU A 336 24.61 -1.71 -5.26
C LEU A 336 23.45 -1.49 -4.27
N ARG A 337 22.73 -0.37 -4.38
CA ARG A 337 21.56 -0.05 -3.57
C ARG A 337 20.34 -0.86 -3.97
N ILE A 338 20.04 -0.96 -5.27
CA ILE A 338 18.95 -1.82 -5.80
C ILE A 338 19.21 -3.30 -5.47
N GLY A 339 20.47 -3.74 -5.47
CA GLY A 339 20.88 -5.10 -5.12
C GLY A 339 21.00 -5.38 -3.62
N ASN A 340 20.66 -4.44 -2.73
CA ASN A 340 20.83 -4.54 -1.27
C ASN A 340 22.26 -4.94 -0.82
N ILE A 341 23.28 -4.50 -1.57
CA ILE A 341 24.68 -4.49 -1.11
C ILE A 341 24.92 -3.24 -0.26
N LEU A 342 24.33 -2.11 -0.65
CA LEU A 342 24.13 -0.93 0.20
C LEU A 342 22.74 -1.08 0.83
N GLU A 343 22.70 -1.34 2.13
CA GLU A 343 21.51 -1.83 2.82
C GLU A 343 20.67 -0.70 3.41
N ASN A 344 21.30 0.20 4.16
CA ASN A 344 20.65 1.36 4.76
C ASN A 344 20.50 2.54 3.78
N VAL A 345 19.74 3.55 4.20
CA VAL A 345 19.66 4.83 3.49
C VAL A 345 21.04 5.51 3.52
N ALA A 346 21.72 5.41 2.37
CA ALA A 346 23.05 5.97 2.19
C ALA A 346 23.02 7.49 2.24
N GLN A 347 24.05 8.11 2.84
CA GLN A 347 24.22 9.56 2.82
C GLN A 347 25.53 9.98 2.16
N LEU A 348 25.38 10.71 1.06
CA LEU A 348 26.46 11.37 0.33
C LEU A 348 26.38 12.88 0.59
N ARG A 349 27.32 13.41 1.38
CA ARG A 349 27.33 14.80 1.85
C ARG A 349 28.44 15.62 1.21
N HIS A 350 28.21 16.91 1.04
CA HIS A 350 29.22 17.85 0.55
C HIS A 350 30.13 18.38 1.67
N VAL A 351 31.37 18.72 1.31
CA VAL A 351 32.43 19.17 2.23
C VAL A 351 32.03 20.33 3.15
N VAL A 352 31.22 21.29 2.67
CA VAL A 352 30.79 22.44 3.46
C VAL A 352 29.93 22.02 4.67
N GLN A 353 29.01 21.06 4.50
CA GLN A 353 28.20 20.53 5.60
C GLN A 353 29.08 19.78 6.62
N ALA A 354 30.07 19.02 6.15
CA ALA A 354 31.00 18.31 7.02
C ALA A 354 31.84 19.27 7.89
N ILE A 355 32.18 20.46 7.37
CA ILE A 355 32.87 21.51 8.15
C ILE A 355 31.94 22.10 9.20
N ALA A 356 30.68 22.39 8.86
CA ALA A 356 29.72 23.01 9.78
C ALA A 356 29.41 22.13 11.01
N LEU A 357 29.53 20.81 10.88
CA LEU A 357 29.38 19.85 11.99
C LEU A 357 30.46 19.95 13.08
N ASN A 358 31.55 20.69 12.85
CA ASN A 358 32.46 21.12 13.93
C ASN A 358 31.79 22.10 14.93
N GLY A 359 30.59 22.60 14.65
CA GLY A 359 29.83 23.50 15.53
C GLY A 359 30.44 24.90 15.67
N LYS A 360 31.37 25.26 14.78
CA LYS A 360 32.03 26.58 14.75
C LYS A 360 31.28 27.50 13.79
N PRO A 361 31.11 28.80 14.13
CA PRO A 361 30.46 29.75 13.23
C PRO A 361 31.29 29.96 11.97
N ARG A 362 30.60 30.25 10.85
CA ARG A 362 31.17 30.52 9.53
C ARG A 362 32.36 31.50 9.59
N SER A 363 32.27 32.53 10.43
CA SER A 363 33.29 33.57 10.65
C SER A 363 34.65 33.05 11.16
N THR A 364 34.70 31.82 11.70
CA THR A 364 35.94 31.11 12.07
C THR A 364 36.70 30.60 10.84
N HIS A 365 35.98 30.35 9.75
CA HIS A 365 36.48 29.75 8.52
C HIS A 365 36.58 30.78 7.39
N PHE A 366 35.58 31.65 7.25
CA PHE A 366 35.49 32.68 6.22
C PHE A 366 34.63 33.88 6.66
N GLN A 367 35.17 35.09 6.54
CA GLN A 367 34.49 36.36 6.90
C GLN A 367 34.06 37.19 5.68
N GLY A 368 34.27 36.69 4.47
CA GLY A 368 33.85 37.36 3.23
C GLY A 368 32.36 37.22 2.92
N GLN A 369 31.90 38.05 2.00
CA GLN A 369 30.56 38.01 1.40
C GLN A 369 30.46 36.89 0.35
N GLY A 370 29.24 36.42 0.07
CA GLY A 370 28.99 35.34 -0.89
C GLY A 370 29.30 33.95 -0.34
N GLN A 371 29.37 32.95 -1.21
CA GLN A 371 29.63 31.55 -0.83
C GLN A 371 31.10 31.29 -0.47
N ILE A 372 31.34 30.28 0.38
CA ILE A 372 32.66 29.63 0.46
C ILE A 372 32.91 28.86 -0.84
N THR A 373 34.06 29.11 -1.49
CA THR A 373 34.47 28.35 -2.68
C THR A 373 34.92 26.94 -2.33
N ASP A 374 34.75 25.99 -3.25
CA ASP A 374 35.09 24.58 -2.98
C ASP A 374 36.60 24.37 -2.71
N GLU A 375 37.47 25.15 -3.34
CA GLU A 375 38.91 25.18 -3.02
C GLU A 375 39.17 25.59 -1.57
N LEU A 376 38.47 26.63 -1.09
CA LEU A 376 38.58 27.09 0.29
C LEU A 376 37.98 26.07 1.26
N ALA A 377 36.81 25.51 0.95
CA ALA A 377 36.18 24.45 1.72
C ALA A 377 37.11 23.23 1.86
N ARG A 378 37.66 22.72 0.76
CA ARG A 378 38.68 21.65 0.74
C ARG A 378 39.93 21.99 1.55
N LYS A 379 40.39 23.25 1.52
CA LYS A 379 41.53 23.72 2.35
C LYS A 379 41.18 23.74 3.84
N ILE A 380 39.95 24.13 4.20
CA ILE A 380 39.45 24.09 5.57
C ILE A 380 39.30 22.63 6.04
N ALA A 381 38.70 21.76 5.23
CA ALA A 381 38.53 20.34 5.53
C ALA A 381 39.86 19.63 5.79
N ARG A 382 40.89 19.86 4.95
CA ARG A 382 42.25 19.36 5.18
C ARG A 382 42.90 19.83 6.49
N ARG A 383 42.45 20.95 7.06
CA ARG A 383 42.99 21.56 8.30
C ARG A 383 42.19 21.14 9.54
N ASP A 384 40.86 21.05 9.41
CA ASP A 384 39.91 20.99 10.52
C ASP A 384 39.14 19.66 10.62
N LEU A 385 39.29 18.74 9.66
CA LEU A 385 38.59 17.44 9.63
C LEU A 385 39.58 16.28 9.43
N ASN A 386 39.26 15.12 10.02
CA ASN A 386 40.11 13.91 9.98
C ASN A 386 40.06 13.15 8.64
N TYR A 387 39.36 13.68 7.63
CA TYR A 387 39.11 12.98 6.36
C TYR A 387 40.04 13.40 5.20
N GLY A 388 40.83 14.46 5.36
CA GLY A 388 41.79 14.95 4.35
C GLY A 388 41.15 15.82 3.25
N ASP A 389 41.63 15.70 2.01
CA ASP A 389 41.09 16.45 0.86
C ASP A 389 39.88 15.73 0.24
N PHE A 390 38.72 16.37 0.23
CA PHE A 390 37.51 15.82 -0.37
C PHE A 390 36.49 16.91 -0.70
N THR A 391 35.67 16.66 -1.73
CA THR A 391 34.47 17.44 -2.05
C THR A 391 33.22 16.68 -1.60
N TRP A 392 33.20 15.36 -1.80
CA TRP A 392 32.09 14.48 -1.44
C TRP A 392 32.51 13.42 -0.42
N LEU A 393 31.61 13.11 0.51
CA LEU A 393 31.81 12.19 1.62
C LEU A 393 30.64 11.22 1.72
N TYR A 394 30.90 9.92 1.61
CA TYR A 394 29.90 8.87 1.70
C TYR A 394 30.00 8.13 3.03
N TYR A 395 28.90 8.13 3.79
CA TYR A 395 28.71 7.28 4.98
C TYR A 395 27.81 6.09 4.64
N GLY A 396 28.19 4.90 5.09
CA GLY A 396 27.33 3.71 5.04
C GLY A 396 27.63 2.71 6.15
N MET A 397 26.72 1.76 6.33
CA MET A 397 26.87 0.65 7.26
C MET A 397 26.53 -0.66 6.55
N SER A 398 27.22 -1.74 6.91
CA SER A 398 26.82 -3.09 6.52
C SER A 398 26.33 -3.85 7.75
N TYR A 399 25.33 -4.71 7.54
CA TYR A 399 24.63 -5.43 8.60
C TYR A 399 24.77 -6.95 8.40
N GLY A 400 24.72 -7.69 9.51
CA GLY A 400 24.76 -9.15 9.51
C GLY A 400 26.02 -9.74 10.15
N PRO A 401 26.14 -11.08 10.11
CA PRO A 401 27.34 -11.80 10.52
C PRO A 401 28.58 -11.35 9.76
N LYS A 402 29.75 -11.36 10.41
CA LYS A 402 31.02 -10.84 9.87
C LYS A 402 31.34 -11.29 8.44
N HIS A 403 31.08 -12.56 8.09
CA HIS A 403 31.37 -13.09 6.75
C HIS A 403 30.48 -12.51 5.65
N ILE A 404 29.20 -12.21 5.96
CA ILE A 404 28.28 -11.53 5.04
C ILE A 404 28.69 -10.07 4.87
N ARG A 405 29.03 -9.39 5.96
CA ARG A 405 29.51 -8.00 5.90
C ARG A 405 30.80 -7.88 5.10
N GLN A 406 31.78 -8.76 5.36
CA GLN A 406 33.05 -8.75 4.62
C GLN A 406 32.81 -8.88 3.10
N TYR A 407 31.96 -9.83 2.68
CA TYR A 407 31.61 -9.99 1.28
C TYR A 407 31.00 -8.73 0.65
N LYS A 408 30.06 -8.07 1.35
CA LYS A 408 29.47 -6.79 0.89
C LYS A 408 30.52 -5.68 0.85
N LEU A 409 31.33 -5.54 1.90
CA LEU A 409 32.38 -4.52 2.04
C LEU A 409 33.47 -4.67 0.97
N ASP A 410 33.83 -5.89 0.59
CA ASP A 410 34.80 -6.17 -0.48
C ASP A 410 34.25 -5.72 -1.85
N ILE A 411 32.95 -5.93 -2.11
CA ILE A 411 32.27 -5.42 -3.32
C ILE A 411 32.23 -3.89 -3.29
N ILE A 412 31.76 -3.28 -2.20
CA ILE A 412 31.67 -1.82 -2.05
C ILE A 412 33.04 -1.18 -2.26
N HIS A 413 34.08 -1.74 -1.65
CA HIS A 413 35.46 -1.26 -1.81
C HIS A 413 35.93 -1.35 -3.26
N LYS A 414 35.78 -2.53 -3.90
CA LYS A 414 36.15 -2.74 -5.30
C LYS A 414 35.44 -1.77 -6.25
N GLU A 415 34.18 -1.45 -6.00
CA GLU A 415 33.38 -0.58 -6.86
C GLU A 415 33.68 0.90 -6.60
N PHE A 416 33.74 1.35 -5.35
CA PHE A 416 33.99 2.76 -4.99
C PHE A 416 35.40 3.21 -5.37
N MET A 417 36.40 2.32 -5.25
CA MET A 417 37.79 2.60 -5.64
C MET A 417 38.01 2.66 -7.16
N LYS A 418 36.96 2.52 -7.99
CA LYS A 418 37.03 2.82 -9.43
C LYS A 418 37.08 4.32 -9.72
N ILE A 419 36.64 5.15 -8.77
CA ILE A 419 36.71 6.61 -8.91
C ILE A 419 38.15 7.07 -8.64
N PRO A 420 38.80 7.79 -9.57
CA PRO A 420 40.16 8.30 -9.37
C PRO A 420 40.27 9.17 -8.11
N GLY A 421 41.27 8.92 -7.26
CA GLY A 421 41.46 9.70 -6.03
C GLY A 421 40.48 9.38 -4.90
N ALA A 422 39.57 8.43 -5.06
CA ALA A 422 38.74 7.94 -3.96
C ALA A 422 39.62 7.36 -2.83
N ARG A 423 39.25 7.61 -1.57
CA ARG A 423 39.95 7.06 -0.39
C ARG A 423 38.95 6.49 0.61
N ARG A 424 39.12 5.22 0.98
CA ARG A 424 38.52 4.65 2.19
C ARG A 424 39.21 5.27 3.41
N ILE A 425 38.43 5.79 4.35
CA ILE A 425 38.93 6.18 5.67
C ILE A 425 38.77 4.98 6.59
N ASP A 426 39.79 4.67 7.40
CA ASP A 426 39.70 3.65 8.44
C ASP A 426 39.02 4.25 9.69
N PRO A 427 37.83 3.77 10.10
CA PRO A 427 37.16 4.25 11.31
C PRO A 427 38.03 4.15 12.56
N ALA A 428 38.92 3.16 12.66
CA ALA A 428 39.80 2.98 13.81
C ALA A 428 40.86 4.10 13.95
N SER A 429 41.08 4.90 12.90
CA SER A 429 41.96 6.07 12.92
C SER A 429 41.27 7.36 13.41
N LEU A 430 39.93 7.37 13.52
CA LEU A 430 39.16 8.57 13.86
C LEU A 430 39.10 8.81 15.38
N PRO A 431 39.27 10.06 15.86
CA PRO A 431 39.03 10.44 17.25
C PRO A 431 37.63 10.02 17.73
N LYS A 432 37.47 9.70 19.03
CA LYS A 432 36.17 9.23 19.59
C LYS A 432 35.07 10.30 19.60
N ASP A 433 35.46 11.56 19.54
CA ASP A 433 34.63 12.76 19.45
C ASP A 433 34.39 13.21 17.99
N ASP A 434 34.96 12.50 17.01
CA ASP A 434 34.68 12.72 15.59
C ASP A 434 33.21 12.43 15.27
N TYR A 435 32.62 13.28 14.43
CA TYR A 435 31.21 13.22 14.05
C TYR A 435 30.82 11.89 13.38
N PHE A 436 31.76 11.17 12.74
CA PHE A 436 31.54 9.82 12.21
C PHE A 436 30.87 8.89 13.23
N TRP A 437 31.26 8.96 14.51
CA TRP A 437 30.68 8.11 15.56
C TRP A 437 29.23 8.47 15.89
N SER A 438 28.77 9.68 15.58
CA SER A 438 27.34 10.02 15.64
C SER A 438 26.57 9.30 14.55
N ARG A 439 27.09 9.26 13.32
CA ARG A 439 26.49 8.51 12.20
C ARG A 439 26.53 7.00 12.41
N ASP A 440 27.60 6.46 13.01
CA ASP A 440 27.69 5.06 13.43
C ASP A 440 26.57 4.69 14.41
N ARG A 441 26.38 5.49 15.47
CA ARG A 441 25.28 5.31 16.42
C ARG A 441 23.91 5.38 15.74
N ILE A 442 23.67 6.42 14.95
CA ILE A 442 22.39 6.66 14.25
C ILE A 442 22.05 5.50 13.29
N ALA A 443 23.01 5.03 12.50
CA ALA A 443 22.81 3.89 11.58
C ALA A 443 22.71 2.52 12.30
N ALA A 444 23.08 2.45 13.58
CA ALA A 444 22.84 1.33 14.48
C ALA A 444 21.57 1.49 15.35
N GLY A 445 20.70 2.46 15.02
CA GLY A 445 19.44 2.69 15.74
C GLY A 445 19.58 3.35 17.12
N ILE A 446 20.74 3.95 17.41
CA ILE A 446 21.04 4.64 18.67
C ILE A 446 20.89 6.16 18.45
N PRO A 447 19.83 6.80 18.97
CA PRO A 447 19.59 8.21 18.72
C PRO A 447 20.62 9.12 19.42
N ASP A 448 20.96 10.23 18.74
CA ASP A 448 21.96 11.25 19.10
C ASP A 448 21.47 12.67 18.70
N LEU A 449 22.28 13.72 18.97
CA LEU A 449 21.92 15.14 18.73
C LEU A 449 22.96 16.00 17.99
N GLU A 450 24.11 15.45 17.62
CA GLU A 450 25.27 16.24 17.14
C GLU A 450 25.00 17.05 15.86
N GLU A 451 23.96 16.69 15.11
CA GLU A 451 23.49 17.41 13.92
C GLU A 451 23.02 18.84 14.20
N LEU A 452 22.60 19.17 15.43
CA LEU A 452 22.27 20.56 15.78
C LEU A 452 23.46 21.52 15.61
N ARG A 453 24.70 21.00 15.58
CA ARG A 453 25.93 21.80 15.48
C ARG A 453 26.00 22.63 14.18
N TRP A 454 25.51 22.13 13.04
CA TRP A 454 25.65 22.89 11.78
C TRP A 454 24.72 24.11 11.70
N VAL A 455 23.62 24.13 12.48
CA VAL A 455 22.77 25.34 12.60
C VAL A 455 23.58 26.50 13.20
N ASN A 456 24.64 26.22 13.97
CA ASN A 456 25.56 27.21 14.53
C ASN A 456 26.45 27.94 13.49
N TRP A 457 26.24 27.71 12.19
CA TRP A 457 26.98 28.39 11.12
C TRP A 457 26.80 29.91 11.16
N TYR A 458 25.62 30.38 11.59
CA TYR A 458 25.28 31.79 11.78
C TYR A 458 24.84 32.09 13.22
N PRO A 459 25.07 33.31 13.73
CA PRO A 459 24.75 33.72 15.11
C PRO A 459 23.34 33.35 15.59
N ASN A 460 22.34 33.58 14.76
CA ASN A 460 20.94 33.21 15.04
C ASN A 460 20.46 32.21 14.00
N GLY A 461 21.18 31.09 13.86
CA GLY A 461 20.91 30.07 12.83
C GLY A 461 19.44 29.66 12.76
N GLY A 462 18.81 29.99 11.63
CA GLY A 462 17.63 29.33 11.09
C GLY A 462 18.02 28.51 9.86
N HIS A 463 17.16 27.57 9.47
CA HIS A 463 17.34 26.82 8.24
C HIS A 463 16.01 26.60 7.53
N ILE A 464 16.09 26.37 6.22
CA ILE A 464 14.97 25.99 5.37
C ILE A 464 15.47 24.98 4.33
N ALA A 465 14.68 23.94 4.10
CA ALA A 465 15.07 22.81 3.25
C ALA A 465 14.44 22.87 1.86
N PHE A 466 15.26 22.62 0.84
CA PHE A 466 14.83 22.26 -0.52
C PHE A 466 15.09 20.75 -0.71
N SER A 467 14.04 19.99 -1.02
CA SER A 467 14.04 18.53 -0.89
C SER A 467 13.45 17.78 -2.11
N PRO A 468 13.94 18.00 -3.34
CA PRO A 468 13.49 17.31 -4.55
C PRO A 468 13.84 15.81 -4.55
N VAL A 469 12.96 15.03 -5.19
CA VAL A 469 13.16 13.60 -5.47
C VAL A 469 13.60 13.39 -6.92
N SER A 470 14.51 12.44 -7.16
CA SER A 470 15.00 12.10 -8.50
C SER A 470 15.37 10.61 -8.63
N PRO A 471 15.47 10.05 -9.85
CA PRO A 471 15.97 8.69 -10.06
C PRO A 471 17.46 8.59 -9.71
N VAL A 472 17.93 7.46 -9.13
CA VAL A 472 19.36 7.27 -8.80
C VAL A 472 20.22 7.17 -10.07
N ARG A 473 20.64 8.32 -10.62
CA ARG A 473 21.40 8.47 -11.86
C ARG A 473 22.36 9.64 -11.75
N GLY A 474 23.59 9.47 -12.27
CA GLY A 474 24.62 10.51 -12.20
C GLY A 474 24.23 11.83 -12.89
N SER A 475 23.47 11.74 -13.98
CA SER A 475 22.86 12.87 -14.69
C SER A 475 21.91 13.70 -13.81
N ASP A 476 21.02 13.01 -13.11
CA ASP A 476 19.93 13.61 -12.34
C ASP A 476 20.45 14.24 -11.04
N ALA A 477 21.39 13.56 -10.37
CA ALA A 477 22.11 14.10 -9.22
C ALA A 477 22.85 15.39 -9.58
N THR A 478 23.56 15.37 -10.73
CA THR A 478 24.28 16.54 -11.24
C THR A 478 23.32 17.67 -11.60
N ASN A 479 22.19 17.38 -12.24
CA ASN A 479 21.17 18.39 -12.58
C ASN A 479 20.62 19.11 -11.35
N LEU A 480 20.26 18.37 -10.30
CA LEU A 480 19.77 18.94 -9.05
C LEU A 480 20.85 19.70 -8.28
N TRP A 481 22.08 19.17 -8.24
CA TRP A 481 23.22 19.85 -7.62
C TRP A 481 23.50 21.21 -8.30
N GLN A 482 23.51 21.27 -9.63
CA GLN A 482 23.76 22.54 -10.34
C GLN A 482 22.61 23.55 -10.16
N ILE A 483 21.34 23.12 -10.00
CA ILE A 483 20.24 24.02 -9.61
C ILE A 483 20.51 24.61 -8.23
N ALA A 484 20.73 23.76 -7.23
CA ALA A 484 20.93 24.18 -5.85
C ALA A 484 22.14 25.11 -5.71
N ARG A 485 23.29 24.72 -6.27
CA ARG A 485 24.52 25.53 -6.27
C ARG A 485 24.33 26.85 -7.00
N GLY A 486 23.73 26.83 -8.20
CA GLY A 486 23.52 28.02 -9.03
C GLY A 486 22.64 29.07 -8.35
N ARG A 487 21.49 28.65 -7.79
CA ARG A 487 20.60 29.56 -7.03
C ARG A 487 21.25 30.04 -5.74
N ALA A 488 21.91 29.17 -4.99
CA ALA A 488 22.61 29.58 -3.78
C ALA A 488 23.74 30.59 -4.07
N ALA A 489 24.43 30.47 -5.22
CA ALA A 489 25.43 31.43 -5.67
C ALA A 489 24.82 32.78 -6.08
N GLU A 490 23.67 32.78 -6.78
CA GLU A 490 22.90 33.99 -7.14
C GLU A 490 22.57 34.85 -5.91
N PHE A 491 22.15 34.21 -4.82
CA PHE A 491 21.79 34.90 -3.57
C PHE A 491 22.97 35.10 -2.59
N GLY A 492 24.10 34.44 -2.84
CA GLY A 492 25.31 34.51 -2.01
C GLY A 492 25.19 33.77 -0.67
N LEU A 493 24.49 32.63 -0.66
CA LEU A 493 24.15 31.84 0.53
C LEU A 493 24.93 30.52 0.53
N ASP A 494 25.54 30.15 1.67
CA ASP A 494 26.07 28.80 1.83
C ASP A 494 24.92 27.79 1.98
N ILE A 495 25.05 26.62 1.36
CA ILE A 495 24.07 25.52 1.41
C ILE A 495 24.73 24.21 1.82
N PHE A 496 23.99 23.37 2.54
CA PHE A 496 24.44 22.08 3.04
C PHE A 496 23.65 20.95 2.35
N PRO A 497 24.13 20.45 1.20
CA PRO A 497 23.47 19.37 0.46
C PRO A 497 23.87 17.98 0.96
N ALA A 498 22.87 17.12 1.16
CA ALA A 498 23.01 15.70 1.40
C ALA A 498 22.09 14.92 0.44
N PHE A 499 22.66 14.02 -0.37
CA PHE A 499 21.88 13.02 -1.09
C PHE A 499 21.60 11.84 -0.17
N CYS A 500 20.33 11.60 0.14
CA CYS A 500 19.82 10.42 0.81
C CYS A 500 19.32 9.43 -0.25
N VAL A 501 19.94 8.25 -0.36
CA VAL A 501 19.64 7.29 -1.45
C VAL A 501 18.78 6.14 -0.93
N GLY A 502 17.48 6.18 -1.27
CA GLY A 502 16.56 5.07 -1.05
C GLY A 502 16.71 3.99 -2.12
N LEU A 503 15.70 3.13 -2.29
CA LEU A 503 15.85 1.92 -3.12
C LEU A 503 15.95 2.22 -4.62
N ARG A 504 15.19 3.18 -5.13
CA ARG A 504 15.08 3.51 -6.57
C ARG A 504 15.09 5.01 -6.87
N GLU A 505 14.99 5.82 -5.84
CA GLU A 505 15.11 7.28 -5.90
C GLU A 505 16.28 7.75 -5.02
N MET A 506 16.60 9.02 -5.16
CA MET A 506 17.39 9.78 -4.20
C MET A 506 16.67 11.09 -3.89
N HIS A 507 16.66 11.44 -2.61
CA HIS A 507 16.28 12.75 -2.10
C HIS A 507 17.54 13.60 -2.01
N LEU A 508 17.58 14.74 -2.68
CA LEU A 508 18.60 15.76 -2.40
C LEU A 508 18.03 16.70 -1.34
N ILE A 509 18.50 16.62 -0.10
CA ILE A 509 18.13 17.56 0.97
C ILE A 509 19.17 18.67 0.99
N VAL A 510 18.75 19.90 0.69
CA VAL A 510 19.59 21.10 0.72
C VAL A 510 19.14 22.00 1.86
N GLU A 511 19.87 21.99 2.96
CA GLU A 511 19.64 22.92 4.07
C GLU A 511 20.30 24.26 3.74
N CYS A 512 19.48 25.31 3.55
CA CYS A 512 19.95 26.69 3.43
C CYS A 512 19.92 27.33 4.82
N VAL A 513 21.10 27.62 5.37
CA VAL A 513 21.24 28.18 6.73
C VAL A 513 21.37 29.69 6.65
N PHE A 514 20.66 30.40 7.52
CA PHE A 514 20.63 31.87 7.54
C PHE A 514 20.60 32.42 8.96
N ASP A 515 20.98 33.68 9.13
CA ASP A 515 20.70 34.40 10.37
C ASP A 515 19.23 34.84 10.38
N ARG A 516 18.41 34.29 11.30
CA ARG A 516 16.98 34.57 11.35
C ARG A 516 16.64 35.98 11.85
N ASP A 517 17.59 36.72 12.44
CA ASP A 517 17.39 38.13 12.77
C ASP A 517 17.70 39.06 11.58
N ASP A 518 18.54 38.62 10.63
CA ASP A 518 18.79 39.34 9.38
C ASP A 518 17.60 39.20 8.42
N LYS A 519 16.90 40.32 8.20
CA LYS A 519 15.79 40.40 7.25
C LYS A 519 16.23 40.15 5.79
N SER A 520 17.36 40.73 5.37
CA SER A 520 17.88 40.62 4.00
C SER A 520 18.27 39.17 3.71
N MET A 521 18.92 38.52 4.66
CA MET A 521 19.33 37.12 4.51
C MET A 521 18.12 36.17 4.44
N ARG A 522 17.08 36.40 5.24
CA ARG A 522 15.80 35.67 5.16
C ARG A 522 15.07 35.86 3.83
N GLU A 523 14.96 37.10 3.35
CA GLU A 523 14.34 37.38 2.04
C GLU A 523 15.09 36.67 0.90
N LYS A 524 16.43 36.67 0.95
CA LYS A 524 17.27 35.90 0.02
C LYS A 524 17.10 34.40 0.15
N ALA A 525 17.07 33.84 1.37
CA ALA A 525 16.90 32.40 1.59
C ALA A 525 15.55 31.91 1.02
N LEU A 526 14.47 32.66 1.25
CA LEU A 526 13.17 32.35 0.67
C LEU A 526 13.17 32.48 -0.86
N ALA A 527 13.76 33.54 -1.42
CA ALA A 527 13.84 33.72 -2.88
C ALA A 527 14.67 32.61 -3.55
N CYS A 528 15.77 32.21 -2.92
CA CYS A 528 16.61 31.07 -3.33
C CYS A 528 15.79 29.77 -3.37
N MET A 529 15.06 29.46 -2.30
CA MET A 529 14.18 28.29 -2.22
C MET A 529 13.11 28.28 -3.31
N ARG A 530 12.42 29.41 -3.53
CA ARG A 530 11.40 29.52 -4.59
C ARG A 530 12.00 29.28 -5.98
N GLY A 531 13.17 29.84 -6.26
CA GLY A 531 13.86 29.65 -7.55
C GLY A 531 14.38 28.22 -7.74
N MET A 532 14.82 27.54 -6.68
CA MET A 532 15.19 26.12 -6.74
C MET A 532 13.99 25.23 -7.09
N ILE A 533 12.83 25.49 -6.49
CA ILE A 533 11.57 24.76 -6.76
C ILE A 533 11.14 24.94 -8.22
N ASP A 534 11.09 26.19 -8.70
CA ASP A 534 10.67 26.49 -10.07
C ASP A 534 11.60 25.84 -11.11
N ASP A 535 12.92 25.90 -10.89
CA ASP A 535 13.92 25.27 -11.78
C ASP A 535 13.88 23.73 -11.74
N ALA A 536 13.56 23.14 -10.58
CA ALA A 536 13.44 21.70 -10.40
C ALA A 536 12.17 21.16 -11.07
N ALA A 537 11.03 21.81 -10.84
CA ALA A 537 9.76 21.49 -11.48
C ALA A 537 9.85 21.63 -13.02
N ALA A 538 10.52 22.66 -13.52
CA ALA A 538 10.79 22.83 -14.95
C ALA A 538 11.63 21.71 -15.58
N LYS A 539 12.34 20.91 -14.77
CA LYS A 539 13.06 19.69 -15.19
C LYS A 539 12.35 18.38 -14.82
N GLY A 540 11.16 18.44 -14.23
CA GLY A 540 10.37 17.27 -13.83
C GLY A 540 10.75 16.64 -12.48
N TYR A 541 11.44 17.38 -11.61
CA TYR A 541 11.69 16.98 -10.22
C TYR A 541 10.69 17.69 -9.30
N GLY A 542 10.16 16.98 -8.31
CA GLY A 542 9.23 17.53 -7.31
C GLY A 542 9.67 17.19 -5.88
N GLU A 543 9.31 18.03 -4.92
CA GLU A 543 9.72 17.93 -3.52
C GLU A 543 8.83 16.98 -2.71
N TYR A 544 9.45 16.12 -1.90
CA TYR A 544 8.70 15.19 -1.04
C TYR A 544 8.08 15.85 0.20
N ARG A 545 8.63 17.00 0.62
CA ARG A 545 8.30 17.70 1.87
C ARG A 545 8.86 19.13 1.84
N THR A 546 8.20 20.07 2.50
CA THR A 546 8.60 21.49 2.45
C THR A 546 8.07 22.32 3.62
N HIS A 547 8.62 23.53 3.75
CA HIS A 547 8.23 24.54 4.72
C HIS A 547 6.79 25.02 4.50
N ILE A 548 6.06 25.34 5.58
CA ILE A 548 4.70 25.90 5.50
C ILE A 548 4.58 27.16 4.62
N ALA A 549 5.67 27.90 4.40
CA ALA A 549 5.73 29.06 3.49
C ALA A 549 5.72 28.70 1.98
N LEU A 550 6.03 27.45 1.66
CA LEU A 550 6.31 26.93 0.31
C LEU A 550 5.32 25.84 -0.14
N MET A 551 4.55 25.25 0.80
CA MET A 551 3.52 24.24 0.53
C MET A 551 2.63 24.59 -0.66
N ASP A 552 2.20 25.84 -0.79
CA ASP A 552 1.30 26.27 -1.87
C ASP A 552 1.97 26.27 -3.25
N GLN A 553 3.26 26.64 -3.32
CA GLN A 553 4.03 26.61 -4.56
C GLN A 553 4.29 25.16 -4.98
N ILE A 554 4.70 24.31 -4.04
CA ILE A 554 5.01 22.91 -4.32
C ILE A 554 3.74 22.12 -4.66
N ALA A 555 2.62 22.34 -3.98
CA ALA A 555 1.35 21.75 -4.39
C ALA A 555 0.98 22.11 -5.85
N SER A 556 1.34 23.32 -6.31
CA SER A 556 1.13 23.77 -7.69
C SER A 556 2.16 23.26 -8.72
N THR A 557 3.20 22.52 -8.31
CA THR A 557 4.08 21.81 -9.27
C THR A 557 3.56 20.40 -9.60
N TYR A 558 2.65 19.85 -8.79
CA TYR A 558 1.92 18.61 -9.05
C TYR A 558 0.64 18.85 -9.89
N ASP A 559 0.77 19.64 -10.95
CA ASP A 559 -0.34 20.24 -11.72
C ASP A 559 -0.91 19.38 -12.85
N TRP A 560 -0.44 18.13 -13.01
CA TRP A 560 -0.80 17.26 -14.14
C TRP A 560 -2.32 17.13 -14.31
N ASN A 561 -2.75 17.21 -15.59
CA ASN A 561 -4.15 17.19 -16.00
C ASN A 561 -5.00 18.28 -15.31
N ASP A 562 -4.51 19.53 -15.36
CA ASP A 562 -5.17 20.70 -14.76
C ASP A 562 -5.42 20.48 -13.24
N ASN A 563 -4.34 20.31 -12.49
CA ASN A 563 -4.32 20.16 -11.03
C ASN A 563 -5.28 19.06 -10.53
N ALA A 564 -5.38 17.94 -11.26
CA ALA A 564 -6.36 16.89 -10.96
C ALA A 564 -6.18 16.30 -9.55
N LEU A 565 -4.94 16.13 -9.11
CA LEU A 565 -4.61 15.63 -7.76
C LEU A 565 -5.07 16.58 -6.67
N MET A 566 -4.80 17.88 -6.82
CA MET A 566 -5.25 18.91 -5.87
C MET A 566 -6.78 18.97 -5.80
N LYS A 567 -7.47 18.96 -6.94
CA LYS A 567 -8.95 18.95 -7.03
C LYS A 567 -9.56 17.69 -6.43
N PHE A 568 -8.90 16.54 -6.54
CA PHE A 568 -9.32 15.29 -5.90
C PHE A 568 -9.18 15.37 -4.37
N ASN A 569 -8.00 15.77 -3.88
CA ASN A 569 -7.74 15.93 -2.45
C ASN A 569 -8.69 16.95 -1.81
N GLN A 570 -9.00 18.05 -2.50
CA GLN A 570 -9.99 19.01 -2.02
C GLN A 570 -11.39 18.40 -1.86
N ARG A 571 -11.86 17.58 -2.80
CA ARG A 571 -13.16 16.91 -2.68
C ARG A 571 -13.22 15.96 -1.48
N LEU A 572 -12.13 15.26 -1.19
CA LEU A 572 -12.03 14.44 0.02
C LEU A 572 -12.02 15.31 1.28
N LYS A 573 -11.25 16.40 1.27
CA LYS A 573 -11.14 17.34 2.39
C LYS A 573 -12.48 18.00 2.73
N ASP A 574 -13.18 18.55 1.74
CA ASP A 574 -14.49 19.19 1.95
C ASP A 574 -15.57 18.19 2.39
N ALA A 575 -15.45 16.92 1.97
CA ALA A 575 -16.37 15.85 2.39
C ALA A 575 -16.13 15.39 3.84
N LEU A 576 -14.87 15.33 4.30
CA LEU A 576 -14.50 14.93 5.66
C LEU A 576 -14.58 16.10 6.65
N ASP A 577 -14.29 17.32 6.21
CA ASP A 577 -14.20 18.54 7.03
C ASP A 577 -15.04 19.69 6.42
N PRO A 578 -16.37 19.60 6.47
CA PRO A 578 -17.27 20.59 5.84
C PRO A 578 -17.22 21.98 6.49
N ASN A 579 -16.56 22.13 7.65
CA ASN A 579 -16.31 23.43 8.29
C ASN A 579 -14.87 23.95 8.05
N GLY A 580 -13.97 23.17 7.45
CA GLY A 580 -12.59 23.53 7.17
C GLY A 580 -11.73 23.76 8.43
N ILE A 581 -12.01 23.04 9.53
CA ILE A 581 -11.38 23.29 10.83
C ILE A 581 -9.99 22.66 10.98
N LEU A 582 -9.71 21.49 10.39
CA LEU A 582 -8.41 20.82 10.57
C LEU A 582 -7.38 21.43 9.62
N ALA A 583 -6.33 22.02 10.20
CA ALA A 583 -5.12 22.54 9.56
C ALA A 583 -5.34 23.07 8.14
N PRO A 584 -6.21 24.10 7.95
CA PRO A 584 -6.44 24.65 6.62
C PRO A 584 -5.15 25.22 6.03
N VAL A 585 -4.92 24.92 4.75
CA VAL A 585 -3.92 25.60 3.91
C VAL A 585 -4.63 26.65 3.04
N SER A 586 -3.89 27.40 2.21
CA SER A 586 -4.54 28.47 1.44
C SER A 586 -5.45 27.90 0.35
N LYS A 587 -6.45 28.68 -0.12
CA LYS A 587 -7.25 28.23 -1.27
C LYS A 587 -6.43 28.09 -2.55
N ALA A 588 -5.22 28.68 -2.66
CA ALA A 588 -4.38 28.45 -3.83
C ALA A 588 -3.88 26.99 -3.92
N SER A 589 -3.70 26.32 -2.77
CA SER A 589 -3.35 24.89 -2.66
C SER A 589 -4.56 23.95 -2.58
N LEU A 590 -5.80 24.45 -2.76
CA LEU A 590 -7.02 23.67 -2.56
C LEU A 590 -8.19 23.97 -3.53
N SER A 591 -8.40 25.19 -4.05
CA SER A 591 -9.43 25.47 -5.07
C SER A 591 -9.31 26.85 -5.76
N PHE A 592 -9.41 26.84 -7.09
CA PHE A 592 -9.82 28.02 -7.89
C PHE A 592 -11.24 27.79 -8.42
N GLU A 593 -12.19 28.63 -8.00
CA GLU A 593 -13.54 28.70 -8.61
C GLU A 593 -13.64 29.91 -9.56
N MET A 594 -14.38 29.74 -10.65
CA MET A 594 -14.64 30.80 -11.63
C MET A 594 -15.85 31.66 -11.22
N SER A 595 -15.64 32.91 -10.78
CA SER A 595 -16.53 34.03 -11.16
C SER A 595 -16.02 35.43 -10.77
N GLY A 596 -15.88 36.31 -11.77
CA GLY A 596 -16.34 37.72 -11.68
C GLY A 596 -15.41 38.80 -11.10
N SER A 597 -14.75 39.54 -12.01
CA SER A 597 -14.34 40.97 -11.88
C SER A 597 -13.12 41.31 -10.99
N ILE A 598 -12.41 42.46 -11.05
CA ILE A 598 -12.17 43.62 -11.98
C ILE A 598 -11.01 44.46 -11.35
N PRO A 599 -10.14 45.22 -12.06
CA PRO A 599 -9.46 45.08 -13.37
C PRO A 599 -7.91 44.88 -13.17
N VAL A 600 -7.00 44.78 -14.16
CA VAL A 600 -6.46 45.83 -15.07
C VAL A 600 -5.47 45.20 -16.09
N LEU A 601 -5.45 45.71 -17.32
CA LEU A 601 -4.49 45.51 -18.45
C LEU A 601 -4.44 44.14 -19.19
N ARG A 602 -4.90 44.18 -20.46
CA ARG A 602 -4.66 43.22 -21.57
C ARG A 602 -3.66 43.82 -22.58
N PRO A 603 -3.09 43.04 -23.53
CA PRO A 603 -3.73 42.83 -24.85
C PRO A 603 -3.91 41.32 -25.19
N LEU A 604 -5.09 40.86 -25.61
CA LEU A 604 -5.59 40.76 -27.00
C LEU A 604 -4.99 39.64 -27.87
N VAL A 605 -5.63 38.45 -27.86
CA VAL A 605 -6.01 37.69 -29.07
C VAL A 605 -7.40 37.08 -28.82
N GLN A 606 -8.27 37.09 -29.83
CA GLN A 606 -9.60 36.47 -29.79
C GLN A 606 -9.57 35.06 -30.39
N CYS A 607 -10.29 34.11 -29.80
CA CYS A 607 -11.03 33.14 -30.60
C CYS A 607 -12.33 32.70 -29.88
N THR A 608 -13.33 32.33 -30.67
CA THR A 608 -14.70 31.98 -30.25
C THR A 608 -14.77 30.48 -29.84
N GLN A 609 -15.73 29.95 -29.08
CA GLN A 609 -17.18 30.01 -29.33
C GLN A 609 -18.01 29.26 -28.25
N LYS A 610 -19.23 29.76 -28.00
CA LYS A 610 -20.49 29.08 -27.56
C LYS A 610 -20.58 28.27 -26.25
N GLN A 611 -21.61 28.67 -25.49
CA GLN A 611 -22.23 28.01 -24.34
C GLN A 611 -23.04 26.77 -24.77
N HIS A 612 -23.29 25.85 -23.83
CA HIS A 612 -24.65 25.36 -23.55
C HIS A 612 -24.77 24.94 -22.07
N ALA A 613 -25.88 25.29 -21.42
CA ALA A 613 -26.15 24.97 -20.03
C ALA A 613 -27.64 24.65 -19.81
N SER A 614 -27.93 23.52 -19.16
CA SER A 614 -29.24 23.15 -18.59
C SER A 614 -29.05 21.86 -17.76
N LYS A 615 -29.04 21.93 -16.42
CA LYS A 615 -30.21 21.72 -15.55
C LYS A 615 -30.94 20.38 -15.76
N CYS A 616 -30.85 19.48 -14.78
CA CYS A 616 -32.05 19.06 -14.06
C CYS A 616 -31.73 18.49 -12.66
N THR A 617 -32.52 18.88 -11.68
CA THR A 617 -32.47 18.42 -10.28
C THR A 617 -33.58 17.40 -10.06
N GLN A 618 -33.32 16.29 -9.36
CA GLN A 618 -34.35 15.66 -8.51
C GLN A 618 -33.74 14.67 -7.51
N GLN A 619 -33.81 15.01 -6.22
CA GLN A 619 -33.68 14.05 -5.12
C GLN A 619 -34.99 13.25 -5.00
N LYS A 620 -34.88 11.97 -4.62
CA LYS A 620 -35.98 11.24 -3.96
C LYS A 620 -35.47 10.66 -2.65
N SER A 621 -36.16 11.00 -1.57
CA SER A 621 -36.03 10.32 -0.28
C SER A 621 -36.72 8.95 -0.32
N MET A 622 -36.29 8.03 0.54
CA MET A 622 -37.10 6.89 0.94
C MET A 622 -37.21 6.83 2.46
N SER A 623 -38.43 6.55 2.91
CA SER A 623 -38.86 6.58 4.31
C SER A 623 -38.71 5.23 5.00
N SER A 624 -38.61 5.28 6.33
CA SER A 624 -38.62 4.11 7.21
C SER A 624 -39.94 3.34 7.18
N SER A 625 -39.85 2.00 7.22
CA SER A 625 -40.89 1.11 7.75
C SER A 625 -40.24 -0.13 8.36
N SER A 626 -40.78 -0.64 9.47
CA SER A 626 -40.08 -1.54 10.38
C SER A 626 -40.43 -3.02 10.22
N THR A 627 -39.40 -3.87 10.20
CA THR A 627 -39.34 -5.26 10.70
C THR A 627 -40.31 -6.31 10.17
N THR A 628 -39.78 -7.23 9.35
CA THR A 628 -39.57 -8.66 9.75
C THR A 628 -38.55 -9.34 8.80
N SER A 629 -37.96 -10.46 9.25
CA SER A 629 -36.90 -11.28 8.61
C SER A 629 -35.51 -10.65 8.35
N ASN A 630 -34.68 -10.66 9.41
CA ASN A 630 -33.22 -10.79 9.26
C ASN A 630 -32.90 -12.11 8.54
N GLU A 631 -32.26 -12.05 7.35
CA GLU A 631 -31.20 -13.01 6.90
C GLU A 631 -30.65 -12.78 5.47
N LYS A 632 -31.17 -11.83 4.68
CA LYS A 632 -30.69 -11.58 3.29
C LYS A 632 -29.28 -10.95 3.15
N GLY A 633 -28.42 -11.03 4.16
CA GLY A 633 -27.18 -10.22 4.27
C GLY A 633 -25.83 -10.95 4.16
N LYS A 634 -25.77 -12.22 3.74
CA LYS A 634 -24.52 -13.03 3.81
C LYS A 634 -23.96 -13.56 2.49
N LEU A 635 -24.62 -13.37 1.35
CA LEU A 635 -24.17 -13.93 0.05
C LEU A 635 -23.49 -12.84 -0.81
N PRO A 636 -22.26 -13.05 -1.32
CA PRO A 636 -21.46 -12.00 -1.96
C PRO A 636 -22.11 -11.30 -3.17
N LEU A 637 -22.95 -12.00 -3.94
CA LEU A 637 -23.64 -11.48 -5.12
C LEU A 637 -25.16 -11.35 -4.92
N ALA A 638 -25.63 -11.31 -3.67
CA ALA A 638 -27.05 -11.05 -3.39
C ALA A 638 -27.50 -9.71 -4.00
N GLY A 639 -28.57 -9.75 -4.80
CA GLY A 639 -29.10 -8.59 -5.51
C GLY A 639 -28.51 -8.36 -6.91
N ILE A 640 -27.53 -9.16 -7.34
CA ILE A 640 -27.07 -9.21 -8.74
C ILE A 640 -27.98 -10.15 -9.53
N ARG A 641 -28.45 -9.71 -10.71
CA ARG A 641 -29.24 -10.57 -11.63
C ARG A 641 -28.47 -10.90 -12.92
N VAL A 642 -28.49 -12.17 -13.29
CA VAL A 642 -27.79 -12.73 -14.47
C VAL A 642 -28.79 -13.31 -15.46
N LEU A 643 -28.73 -12.86 -16.72
CA LEU A 643 -29.43 -13.47 -17.85
C LEU A 643 -28.50 -14.47 -18.54
N ASP A 644 -28.68 -15.76 -18.25
CA ASP A 644 -27.90 -16.87 -18.80
C ASP A 644 -28.55 -17.38 -20.09
N MET A 645 -28.04 -16.93 -21.24
CA MET A 645 -28.44 -17.42 -22.57
C MET A 645 -27.52 -18.54 -23.09
N SER A 646 -26.63 -19.05 -22.23
CA SER A 646 -25.59 -19.99 -22.61
C SER A 646 -26.04 -21.46 -22.49
N ARG A 647 -25.36 -22.33 -23.24
CA ARG A 647 -25.62 -23.77 -23.31
C ARG A 647 -24.37 -24.61 -23.04
N VAL A 648 -24.55 -25.91 -22.82
CA VAL A 648 -23.46 -26.89 -22.67
C VAL A 648 -22.70 -26.76 -21.34
N LEU A 649 -21.48 -26.21 -21.30
CA LEU A 649 -20.64 -26.31 -20.10
C LEU A 649 -19.99 -25.00 -19.62
N ALA A 650 -19.09 -24.36 -20.38
CA ALA A 650 -18.34 -23.18 -19.86
C ALA A 650 -19.25 -22.05 -19.34
N GLY A 651 -20.25 -21.66 -20.13
CA GLY A 651 -21.23 -20.65 -19.76
C GLY A 651 -22.14 -21.08 -18.60
N PRO A 652 -22.81 -22.26 -18.67
CA PRO A 652 -23.62 -22.75 -17.57
C PRO A 652 -22.84 -22.93 -16.26
N TYR A 653 -21.58 -23.33 -16.31
CA TYR A 653 -20.71 -23.45 -15.14
C TYR A 653 -20.36 -22.07 -14.55
N CYS A 654 -19.97 -21.10 -15.40
CA CYS A 654 -19.76 -19.71 -15.00
C CYS A 654 -20.98 -19.14 -14.26
N THR A 655 -22.18 -19.27 -14.83
CA THR A 655 -23.40 -18.73 -14.24
C THR A 655 -23.85 -19.50 -13.00
N GLN A 656 -23.58 -20.81 -12.92
CA GLN A 656 -23.77 -21.58 -11.67
C GLN A 656 -22.88 -21.05 -10.54
N LEU A 657 -21.61 -20.70 -10.80
CA LEU A 657 -20.72 -20.14 -9.78
C LEU A 657 -21.21 -18.77 -9.27
N LEU A 658 -21.69 -17.91 -10.18
CA LEU A 658 -22.34 -16.64 -9.79
C LEU A 658 -23.62 -16.89 -8.96
N GLY A 659 -24.40 -17.91 -9.33
CA GLY A 659 -25.57 -18.36 -8.57
C GLY A 659 -25.22 -18.89 -7.18
N ASP A 660 -24.19 -19.72 -7.04
CA ASP A 660 -23.69 -20.21 -5.75
C ASP A 660 -23.32 -19.03 -4.82
N LEU A 661 -22.68 -18.00 -5.35
CA LEU A 661 -22.34 -16.76 -4.64
C LEU A 661 -23.53 -15.83 -4.32
N GLY A 662 -24.74 -16.13 -4.79
CA GLY A 662 -25.96 -15.41 -4.40
C GLY A 662 -26.71 -14.68 -5.51
N ALA A 663 -26.21 -14.68 -6.75
CA ALA A 663 -26.89 -14.02 -7.86
C ALA A 663 -28.22 -14.71 -8.22
N GLU A 664 -29.21 -13.94 -8.67
CA GLU A 664 -30.42 -14.48 -9.29
C GLU A 664 -30.12 -14.80 -10.76
N VAL A 665 -30.02 -16.08 -11.11
CA VAL A 665 -29.69 -16.53 -12.46
C VAL A 665 -30.95 -17.00 -13.20
N ILE A 666 -31.31 -16.28 -14.26
CA ILE A 666 -32.39 -16.64 -15.19
C ILE A 666 -31.76 -17.36 -16.38
N LYS A 667 -31.92 -18.68 -16.47
CA LYS A 667 -31.47 -19.47 -17.62
C LYS A 667 -32.53 -19.48 -18.71
N VAL A 668 -32.19 -18.94 -19.87
CA VAL A 668 -33.00 -18.98 -21.09
C VAL A 668 -32.77 -20.30 -21.79
N GLU A 669 -33.81 -21.11 -21.90
CA GLU A 669 -33.80 -22.40 -22.60
C GLU A 669 -34.84 -22.39 -23.73
N HIS A 670 -34.63 -23.18 -24.78
CA HIS A 670 -35.63 -23.31 -25.84
C HIS A 670 -36.87 -24.05 -25.29
N PRO A 671 -38.11 -23.55 -25.47
CA PRO A 671 -39.28 -23.95 -24.69
C PRO A 671 -39.63 -25.44 -24.78
N VAL A 672 -39.35 -26.10 -25.91
CA VAL A 672 -39.60 -27.54 -26.11
C VAL A 672 -38.39 -28.45 -25.83
N ARG A 673 -37.19 -28.11 -26.32
CA ARG A 673 -36.00 -29.00 -26.29
C ARG A 673 -35.03 -28.74 -25.13
N GLY A 674 -35.14 -27.60 -24.46
CA GLY A 674 -34.24 -27.20 -23.38
C GLY A 674 -32.79 -26.93 -23.81
N ASP A 675 -31.89 -26.97 -22.83
CA ASP A 675 -30.43 -27.11 -23.03
C ASP A 675 -30.08 -28.48 -23.63
N ASP A 676 -29.16 -28.51 -24.59
CA ASP A 676 -28.77 -29.74 -25.29
C ASP A 676 -28.20 -30.82 -24.33
N THR A 677 -27.66 -30.42 -23.17
CA THR A 677 -27.15 -31.33 -22.13
C THR A 677 -28.21 -32.15 -21.41
N ARG A 678 -29.49 -31.75 -21.45
CA ARG A 678 -30.59 -32.55 -20.87
C ARG A 678 -30.67 -33.94 -21.50
N ALA A 679 -30.29 -34.08 -22.77
CA ALA A 679 -30.26 -35.34 -23.51
C ALA A 679 -28.93 -36.11 -23.41
N TRP A 680 -27.91 -35.57 -22.73
CA TRP A 680 -26.56 -36.17 -22.69
C TRP A 680 -26.44 -37.17 -21.53
N GLY A 681 -26.82 -38.42 -21.78
CA GLY A 681 -26.63 -39.54 -20.85
C GLY A 681 -26.52 -40.88 -21.59
N PRO A 682 -26.44 -42.02 -20.89
CA PRO A 682 -26.49 -42.18 -19.42
C PRO A 682 -25.23 -41.65 -18.70
N PRO A 683 -25.26 -41.48 -17.36
CA PRO A 683 -26.38 -41.75 -16.46
C PRO A 683 -27.41 -40.61 -16.39
N PHE A 684 -28.63 -40.99 -16.01
CA PHE A 684 -29.76 -40.09 -15.75
C PHE A 684 -30.24 -40.28 -14.30
N ALA A 685 -30.75 -39.21 -13.68
CA ALA A 685 -31.48 -39.29 -12.42
C ALA A 685 -32.95 -39.60 -12.71
N GLU A 686 -33.37 -40.82 -12.42
CA GLU A 686 -34.72 -41.33 -12.71
C GLU A 686 -35.83 -40.46 -12.11
N TYR A 687 -36.97 -40.42 -12.80
CA TYR A 687 -38.17 -39.74 -12.33
C TYR A 687 -38.91 -40.60 -11.28
N LYS A 688 -39.14 -40.03 -10.10
CA LYS A 688 -39.80 -40.70 -8.96
C LYS A 688 -41.31 -40.45 -8.88
N ASP A 689 -41.85 -39.59 -9.75
CA ASP A 689 -43.28 -39.26 -9.82
C ASP A 689 -44.07 -40.11 -10.83
N GLY A 690 -43.41 -41.11 -11.45
CA GLY A 690 -44.06 -42.09 -12.33
C GLY A 690 -44.28 -41.64 -13.77
N ARG A 691 -43.68 -40.52 -14.22
CA ARG A 691 -43.68 -40.11 -15.63
C ARG A 691 -42.76 -41.00 -16.48
N ASP A 692 -43.12 -41.23 -17.74
CA ASP A 692 -42.27 -41.92 -18.72
C ASP A 692 -41.09 -41.04 -19.16
N GLY A 693 -39.88 -41.61 -19.19
CA GLY A 693 -38.68 -40.96 -19.70
C GLY A 693 -37.40 -41.45 -19.00
N PRO A 694 -36.21 -41.08 -19.51
CA PRO A 694 -34.94 -41.53 -18.93
C PRO A 694 -34.58 -40.86 -17.59
N GLY A 695 -35.18 -39.72 -17.26
CA GLY A 695 -34.77 -38.87 -16.13
C GLY A 695 -34.05 -37.60 -16.56
N GLU A 696 -33.56 -36.80 -15.61
CA GLU A 696 -32.67 -35.66 -15.91
C GLU A 696 -31.23 -36.15 -16.09
N SER A 697 -30.52 -35.67 -17.10
CA SER A 697 -29.10 -36.00 -17.31
C SER A 697 -28.22 -35.56 -16.14
N ALA A 698 -27.32 -36.42 -15.68
CA ALA A 698 -26.29 -36.06 -14.70
C ALA A 698 -25.39 -34.90 -15.18
N TYR A 699 -25.22 -34.74 -16.49
CA TYR A 699 -24.49 -33.61 -17.08
C TYR A 699 -25.26 -32.30 -16.86
N TYR A 700 -26.55 -32.26 -17.19
CA TYR A 700 -27.40 -31.09 -16.96
C TYR A 700 -27.46 -30.71 -15.47
N LEU A 701 -27.61 -31.69 -14.58
CA LEU A 701 -27.67 -31.50 -13.13
C LEU A 701 -26.37 -30.91 -12.54
N SER A 702 -25.22 -31.13 -13.19
CA SER A 702 -23.91 -30.71 -12.67
C SER A 702 -23.64 -29.20 -12.73
N VAL A 703 -24.31 -28.47 -13.63
CA VAL A 703 -24.01 -27.05 -13.96
C VAL A 703 -25.22 -26.12 -14.01
N ASN A 704 -26.35 -26.49 -13.40
CA ASN A 704 -27.57 -25.68 -13.41
C ASN A 704 -28.28 -25.48 -12.07
N ARG A 705 -27.67 -25.84 -10.92
CA ARG A 705 -28.24 -25.50 -9.59
C ARG A 705 -28.23 -23.98 -9.37
N ASN A 706 -29.02 -23.50 -8.40
CA ASN A 706 -29.15 -22.06 -8.10
C ASN A 706 -29.65 -21.19 -9.29
N LYS A 707 -30.32 -21.79 -10.28
CA LYS A 707 -30.91 -21.10 -11.44
C LYS A 707 -32.42 -21.26 -11.51
N LYS A 708 -33.09 -20.30 -12.14
CA LYS A 708 -34.50 -20.37 -12.56
C LYS A 708 -34.56 -20.59 -14.08
N SER A 709 -35.33 -21.58 -14.55
CA SER A 709 -35.47 -21.86 -16.00
C SER A 709 -36.63 -21.09 -16.63
N LEU A 710 -36.32 -20.36 -17.71
CA LEU A 710 -37.25 -19.67 -18.59
C LEU A 710 -37.25 -20.36 -19.95
N GLY A 711 -38.33 -21.06 -20.29
CA GLY A 711 -38.53 -21.64 -21.62
C GLY A 711 -39.00 -20.55 -22.58
N LEU A 712 -38.12 -20.06 -23.46
CA LEU A 712 -38.36 -18.91 -24.35
C LEU A 712 -37.67 -19.07 -25.71
N SER A 713 -38.42 -18.86 -26.79
CA SER A 713 -37.94 -18.90 -28.16
C SER A 713 -37.78 -17.49 -28.74
N PHE A 714 -36.55 -16.99 -28.74
CA PHE A 714 -36.18 -15.72 -29.41
C PHE A 714 -36.11 -15.83 -30.95
N ALA A 715 -36.53 -16.95 -31.53
CA ALA A 715 -36.83 -17.04 -32.96
C ALA A 715 -38.13 -16.27 -33.32
N HIS A 716 -39.00 -16.03 -32.34
CA HIS A 716 -40.14 -15.13 -32.46
C HIS A 716 -39.75 -13.70 -32.05
N PRO A 717 -40.22 -12.66 -32.77
CA PRO A 717 -40.01 -11.26 -32.35
C PRO A 717 -40.50 -10.99 -30.93
N GLU A 718 -41.64 -11.57 -30.53
CA GLU A 718 -42.16 -11.42 -29.16
C GLU A 718 -41.25 -12.07 -28.10
N GLY A 719 -40.40 -13.03 -28.49
CA GLY A 719 -39.38 -13.60 -27.61
C GLY A 719 -38.18 -12.67 -27.42
N VAL A 720 -37.80 -11.92 -28.46
CA VAL A 720 -36.79 -10.85 -28.36
C VAL A 720 -37.30 -9.69 -27.49
N GLU A 721 -38.56 -9.30 -27.62
CA GLU A 721 -39.20 -8.28 -26.76
C GLU A 721 -39.10 -8.64 -25.26
N VAL A 722 -39.28 -9.92 -24.91
CA VAL A 722 -39.10 -10.43 -23.55
C VAL A 722 -37.64 -10.32 -23.11
N LEU A 723 -36.67 -10.75 -23.94
CA LEU A 723 -35.25 -10.64 -23.60
C LEU A 723 -34.79 -9.18 -23.43
N HIS A 724 -35.25 -8.27 -24.29
CA HIS A 724 -35.00 -6.83 -24.17
C HIS A 724 -35.61 -6.23 -22.90
N THR A 725 -36.73 -6.79 -22.43
CA THR A 725 -37.35 -6.37 -21.16
C THR A 725 -36.51 -6.85 -19.98
N LEU A 726 -36.15 -8.13 -19.94
CA LEU A 726 -35.28 -8.69 -18.89
C LEU A 726 -33.89 -8.03 -18.85
N ALA A 727 -33.27 -7.75 -20.01
CA ALA A 727 -31.94 -7.16 -20.08
C ALA A 727 -31.84 -5.74 -19.50
N LYS A 728 -32.96 -5.00 -19.36
CA LYS A 728 -32.99 -3.70 -18.68
C LYS A 728 -32.72 -3.81 -17.18
N ASP A 729 -33.22 -4.89 -16.57
CA ASP A 729 -33.23 -5.12 -15.12
C ASP A 729 -32.28 -6.26 -14.68
N CYS A 730 -31.35 -6.63 -15.57
CA CYS A 730 -30.22 -7.53 -15.30
C CYS A 730 -28.91 -6.75 -15.16
N ASP A 731 -27.97 -7.31 -14.40
CA ASP A 731 -26.61 -6.78 -14.23
C ASP A 731 -25.61 -7.43 -15.17
N VAL A 732 -25.85 -8.69 -15.52
CA VAL A 732 -24.98 -9.51 -16.36
C VAL A 732 -25.82 -10.22 -17.42
N LEU A 733 -25.31 -10.34 -18.64
CA LEU A 733 -25.80 -11.26 -19.67
C LEU A 733 -24.64 -12.16 -20.08
N VAL A 734 -24.85 -13.48 -20.10
CA VAL A 734 -23.84 -14.47 -20.51
C VAL A 734 -24.37 -15.26 -21.70
N GLU A 735 -23.58 -15.35 -22.77
CA GLU A 735 -23.94 -16.06 -24.00
C GLU A 735 -22.74 -16.80 -24.61
N ASN A 736 -23.01 -17.80 -25.46
CA ASN A 736 -21.98 -18.60 -26.14
C ASN A 736 -22.32 -18.97 -27.59
N TYR A 737 -22.90 -18.03 -28.34
CA TYR A 737 -23.16 -18.18 -29.76
C TYR A 737 -21.92 -17.80 -30.58
N LEU A 738 -21.89 -18.19 -31.86
CA LEU A 738 -20.83 -17.73 -32.76
C LEU A 738 -20.90 -16.19 -32.92
N PRO A 739 -19.76 -15.49 -33.02
CA PRO A 739 -19.70 -14.04 -33.24
C PRO A 739 -20.68 -13.56 -34.32
N GLY A 740 -21.40 -12.46 -34.04
CA GLY A 740 -22.44 -11.91 -34.91
C GLY A 740 -23.78 -12.67 -34.94
N SER A 741 -23.88 -13.89 -34.38
CA SER A 741 -25.13 -14.70 -34.47
C SER A 741 -26.35 -14.05 -33.81
N LEU A 742 -26.13 -13.22 -32.79
CA LEU A 742 -27.18 -12.52 -32.04
C LEU A 742 -27.55 -11.14 -32.61
N GLU A 743 -26.76 -10.58 -33.53
CA GLU A 743 -27.02 -9.27 -34.16
C GLU A 743 -28.35 -9.26 -34.92
N LYS A 744 -28.64 -10.32 -35.68
CA LYS A 744 -29.92 -10.48 -36.38
C LYS A 744 -31.16 -10.57 -35.47
N TYR A 745 -30.96 -10.79 -34.17
CA TYR A 745 -32.00 -10.79 -33.15
C TYR A 745 -31.97 -9.51 -32.28
N ASN A 746 -31.12 -8.52 -32.61
CA ASN A 746 -30.91 -7.32 -31.79
C ASN A 746 -30.44 -7.66 -30.35
N MET A 747 -29.72 -8.77 -30.19
CA MET A 747 -29.24 -9.30 -28.90
C MET A 747 -27.71 -9.22 -28.75
N ASP A 748 -27.01 -8.59 -29.70
CA ASP A 748 -25.57 -8.31 -29.62
C ASP A 748 -25.23 -7.23 -28.58
N TYR A 749 -23.95 -7.13 -28.20
CA TYR A 749 -23.48 -6.16 -27.21
C TYR A 749 -23.82 -4.71 -27.57
N GLU A 750 -23.60 -4.27 -28.80
CA GLU A 750 -23.81 -2.87 -29.19
C GLU A 750 -25.29 -2.49 -29.18
N THR A 751 -26.20 -3.44 -29.41
CA THR A 751 -27.64 -3.22 -29.24
C THR A 751 -28.04 -3.24 -27.76
N ILE A 752 -27.62 -4.25 -27.00
CA ILE A 752 -27.99 -4.38 -25.58
C ILE A 752 -27.40 -3.27 -24.72
N ARG A 753 -26.19 -2.78 -25.00
CA ARG A 753 -25.57 -1.62 -24.33
C ARG A 753 -26.43 -0.35 -24.45
N LYS A 754 -27.17 -0.16 -25.55
CA LYS A 754 -28.10 0.97 -25.74
C LYS A 754 -29.36 0.83 -24.88
N ILE A 755 -29.75 -0.41 -24.56
CA ILE A 755 -30.89 -0.72 -23.69
C ILE A 755 -30.48 -0.59 -22.21
N ASN A 756 -29.29 -1.08 -21.85
CA ASN A 756 -28.74 -1.06 -20.51
C ASN A 756 -27.22 -0.78 -20.54
N PRO A 757 -26.79 0.50 -20.42
CA PRO A 757 -25.38 0.86 -20.38
C PRO A 757 -24.61 0.33 -19.16
N ARG A 758 -25.31 -0.22 -18.16
CA ARG A 758 -24.74 -0.78 -16.92
C ARG A 758 -24.53 -2.30 -17.00
N LEU A 759 -24.90 -2.94 -18.11
CA LEU A 759 -24.82 -4.39 -18.24
C LEU A 759 -23.39 -4.87 -18.48
N VAL A 760 -22.94 -5.86 -17.72
CA VAL A 760 -21.75 -6.65 -18.06
C VAL A 760 -22.19 -7.74 -19.05
N TYR A 761 -21.73 -7.65 -20.30
CA TYR A 761 -22.06 -8.63 -21.33
C TYR A 761 -20.85 -9.57 -21.49
N ALA A 762 -21.04 -10.88 -21.35
CA ALA A 762 -19.96 -11.86 -21.47
C ALA A 762 -20.24 -12.84 -22.62
N SER A 763 -19.38 -12.80 -23.63
CA SER A 763 -19.34 -13.76 -24.73
C SER A 763 -18.32 -14.84 -24.42
N ILE A 764 -18.77 -16.09 -24.31
CA ILE A 764 -17.92 -17.26 -24.05
C ILE A 764 -17.85 -18.10 -25.33
N THR A 765 -16.78 -17.99 -26.09
CA THR A 765 -16.69 -18.60 -27.45
C THR A 765 -15.54 -19.61 -27.59
N GLY A 766 -15.53 -20.40 -28.67
CA GLY A 766 -14.43 -21.33 -28.93
C GLY A 766 -13.09 -20.65 -29.25
N TYR A 767 -13.14 -19.56 -30.04
CA TYR A 767 -11.98 -18.95 -30.70
C TYR A 767 -11.95 -17.40 -30.67
N GLY A 768 -12.77 -16.77 -29.83
CA GLY A 768 -12.86 -15.31 -29.66
C GLY A 768 -13.85 -14.62 -30.60
N GLN A 769 -14.21 -13.38 -30.30
CA GLN A 769 -14.94 -12.49 -31.22
C GLN A 769 -14.08 -12.03 -32.39
N THR A 770 -12.75 -12.16 -32.29
CA THR A 770 -11.77 -11.70 -33.30
C THR A 770 -10.79 -12.81 -33.69
N GLY A 771 -9.88 -12.52 -34.62
CA GLY A 771 -8.89 -13.48 -35.11
C GLY A 771 -9.38 -14.35 -36.29
N PRO A 772 -8.50 -15.18 -36.89
CA PRO A 772 -8.78 -15.91 -38.13
C PRO A 772 -9.79 -17.06 -37.96
N TYR A 773 -10.10 -17.44 -36.73
CA TYR A 773 -10.93 -18.61 -36.39
C TYR A 773 -12.21 -18.26 -35.64
N SER A 774 -12.53 -16.97 -35.43
CA SER A 774 -13.73 -16.52 -34.69
C SER A 774 -15.04 -17.15 -35.16
N ASN A 775 -15.19 -17.37 -36.47
CA ASN A 775 -16.37 -17.98 -37.08
C ASN A 775 -16.41 -19.53 -36.98
N ARG A 776 -15.44 -20.18 -36.32
CA ARG A 776 -15.43 -21.64 -36.15
C ARG A 776 -16.23 -22.06 -34.92
N PRO A 777 -17.10 -23.08 -35.02
CA PRO A 777 -17.64 -23.73 -33.82
C PRO A 777 -16.50 -24.44 -33.07
N GLY A 778 -16.47 -24.26 -31.75
CA GLY A 778 -15.51 -24.91 -30.86
C GLY A 778 -16.22 -25.60 -29.71
N PHE A 779 -15.79 -26.82 -29.41
CA PHE A 779 -16.00 -27.48 -28.12
C PHE A 779 -14.63 -27.72 -27.49
N ASP A 780 -14.62 -27.89 -26.16
CA ASP A 780 -13.46 -28.25 -25.34
C ASP A 780 -12.46 -29.18 -26.05
N VAL A 781 -12.89 -30.37 -26.50
CA VAL A 781 -11.98 -31.37 -27.12
C VAL A 781 -11.32 -30.92 -28.44
N MET A 782 -11.94 -30.03 -29.22
CA MET A 782 -11.31 -29.47 -30.43
C MET A 782 -10.21 -28.49 -30.04
N VAL A 783 -10.48 -27.65 -29.04
CA VAL A 783 -9.48 -26.73 -28.49
C VAL A 783 -8.36 -27.49 -27.78
N GLU A 784 -8.68 -28.59 -27.10
CA GLU A 784 -7.70 -29.47 -26.44
C GLU A 784 -6.71 -30.06 -27.46
N ALA A 785 -7.21 -30.45 -28.63
CA ALA A 785 -6.40 -30.96 -29.73
C ALA A 785 -5.55 -29.88 -30.41
N GLU A 786 -6.11 -28.69 -30.67
CA GLU A 786 -5.42 -27.61 -31.40
C GLU A 786 -4.41 -26.84 -30.53
N PHE A 787 -4.75 -26.55 -29.26
CA PHE A 787 -3.96 -25.69 -28.36
C PHE A 787 -3.15 -26.48 -27.33
N GLY A 788 -2.52 -27.57 -27.78
CA GLY A 788 -1.41 -28.25 -27.09
C GLY A 788 -1.72 -29.15 -25.89
N LEU A 789 -2.85 -28.99 -25.19
CA LEU A 789 -3.11 -29.72 -23.94
C LEU A 789 -3.23 -31.24 -24.16
N MET A 790 -3.92 -31.67 -25.22
CA MET A 790 -4.03 -33.09 -25.60
C MET A 790 -2.66 -33.68 -26.00
N HIS A 791 -1.74 -32.87 -26.53
CA HIS A 791 -0.38 -33.33 -26.86
C HIS A 791 0.40 -33.74 -25.61
N LEU A 792 0.18 -33.04 -24.49
CA LEU A 792 0.86 -33.25 -23.21
C LEU A 792 0.20 -34.35 -22.35
N THR A 793 -1.07 -34.65 -22.60
CA THR A 793 -1.87 -35.56 -21.76
C THR A 793 -1.84 -37.00 -22.28
N GLY A 794 -1.59 -37.96 -21.38
CA GLY A 794 -1.45 -39.39 -21.67
C GLY A 794 -0.10 -39.98 -21.20
N SER A 795 0.10 -41.28 -21.42
CA SER A 795 1.34 -41.96 -21.04
C SER A 795 2.53 -41.58 -21.94
N ARG A 796 3.76 -41.64 -21.39
CA ARG A 796 5.01 -41.17 -22.03
C ARG A 796 5.16 -41.58 -23.50
N ASN A 797 4.92 -42.84 -23.80
CA ASN A 797 5.04 -43.42 -25.14
C ASN A 797 3.68 -43.77 -25.79
N GLY A 798 2.57 -43.39 -25.15
CA GLY A 798 1.22 -43.62 -25.67
C GLY A 798 0.81 -42.60 -26.73
N ALA A 799 -0.37 -42.80 -27.31
CA ALA A 799 -1.04 -41.79 -28.11
C ALA A 799 -1.45 -40.57 -27.24
N PRO A 800 -1.57 -39.36 -27.82
CA PRO A 800 -2.30 -38.25 -27.21
C PRO A 800 -3.71 -38.69 -26.77
N VAL A 801 -4.13 -38.28 -25.58
CA VAL A 801 -5.50 -38.50 -25.09
C VAL A 801 -6.04 -37.21 -24.48
N LYS A 802 -7.36 -37.04 -24.54
CA LYS A 802 -8.04 -35.92 -23.88
C LYS A 802 -7.95 -36.02 -22.36
N VAL A 803 -8.01 -34.90 -21.65
CA VAL A 803 -8.21 -34.87 -20.20
C VAL A 803 -9.54 -35.53 -19.83
N GLY A 804 -9.62 -36.18 -18.65
CA GLY A 804 -10.79 -36.98 -18.25
C GLY A 804 -12.11 -36.20 -18.22
N VAL A 805 -12.04 -34.91 -17.85
CA VAL A 805 -13.14 -33.95 -17.87
C VAL A 805 -12.90 -32.87 -18.94
N ALA A 806 -13.95 -32.14 -19.32
CA ALA A 806 -13.84 -30.96 -20.19
C ALA A 806 -13.22 -29.78 -19.43
N VAL A 807 -11.90 -29.84 -19.26
CA VAL A 807 -11.13 -28.94 -18.39
C VAL A 807 -11.00 -27.53 -18.96
N THR A 808 -11.03 -27.39 -20.29
CA THR A 808 -10.95 -26.09 -20.97
C THR A 808 -12.28 -25.37 -20.86
N ASP A 809 -13.41 -26.08 -20.97
CA ASP A 809 -14.73 -25.52 -20.63
C ASP A 809 -14.79 -25.07 -19.16
N LEU A 810 -14.37 -25.91 -18.20
CA LEU A 810 -14.42 -25.59 -16.76
C LEU A 810 -13.50 -24.41 -16.38
N THR A 811 -12.27 -24.37 -16.91
CA THR A 811 -11.35 -23.26 -16.68
C THR A 811 -11.83 -21.98 -17.36
N THR A 812 -12.40 -22.06 -18.57
CA THR A 812 -13.01 -20.89 -19.24
C THR A 812 -14.19 -20.34 -18.42
N GLY A 813 -15.02 -21.21 -17.84
CA GLY A 813 -16.08 -20.79 -16.92
C GLY A 813 -15.57 -20.09 -15.66
N LEU A 814 -14.42 -20.53 -15.10
CA LEU A 814 -13.76 -19.85 -13.98
C LEU A 814 -13.20 -18.47 -14.38
N TYR A 815 -12.51 -18.38 -15.52
CA TYR A 815 -12.02 -17.10 -16.05
C TYR A 815 -13.17 -16.13 -16.34
N ALA A 816 -14.25 -16.58 -16.97
CA ALA A 816 -15.43 -15.77 -17.22
C ALA A 816 -16.09 -15.28 -15.92
N CYS A 817 -16.26 -16.15 -14.92
CA CYS A 817 -16.83 -15.79 -13.62
C CYS A 817 -15.98 -14.71 -12.92
N ASN A 818 -14.66 -14.88 -12.91
CA ASN A 818 -13.73 -13.90 -12.33
C ASN A 818 -13.76 -12.56 -13.07
N SER A 819 -13.77 -12.58 -14.41
CA SER A 819 -13.86 -11.37 -15.23
C SER A 819 -15.19 -10.64 -15.06
N ILE A 820 -16.31 -11.37 -14.91
CA ILE A 820 -17.62 -10.79 -14.60
C ILE A 820 -17.60 -10.12 -13.23
N MET A 821 -17.06 -10.77 -12.19
CA MET A 821 -16.92 -10.15 -10.87
C MET A 821 -16.05 -8.88 -10.93
N ALA A 822 -14.90 -8.92 -11.63
CA ALA A 822 -14.04 -7.76 -11.83
C ALA A 822 -14.75 -6.62 -12.58
N ALA A 823 -15.52 -6.93 -13.62
CA ALA A 823 -16.32 -5.96 -14.37
C ALA A 823 -17.45 -5.35 -13.51
N LEU A 824 -18.12 -6.15 -12.67
CA LEU A 824 -19.11 -5.67 -11.70
C LEU A 824 -18.47 -4.72 -10.67
N PHE A 825 -17.26 -5.01 -10.18
CA PHE A 825 -16.50 -4.09 -9.31
C PHE A 825 -16.08 -2.81 -10.04
N ALA A 826 -15.58 -2.89 -11.28
CA ALA A 826 -15.22 -1.72 -12.07
C ALA A 826 -16.43 -0.79 -12.30
N ARG A 827 -17.60 -1.38 -12.58
CA ARG A 827 -18.90 -0.70 -12.74
C ARG A 827 -19.35 0.10 -11.52
N ILE A 828 -18.92 -0.26 -10.31
CA ILE A 828 -19.22 0.53 -9.09
C ILE A 828 -18.61 1.94 -9.21
N ASN A 829 -17.42 2.05 -9.82
CA ASN A 829 -16.70 3.31 -9.96
C ASN A 829 -17.06 4.06 -11.25
N SER A 830 -17.19 3.36 -12.39
CA SER A 830 -17.51 3.98 -13.69
C SER A 830 -19.00 4.31 -13.85
N GLY A 831 -19.87 3.54 -13.19
CA GLY A 831 -21.31 3.52 -13.48
C GLY A 831 -21.69 2.79 -14.77
N GLU A 832 -20.72 2.32 -15.56
CA GLU A 832 -20.90 1.68 -16.88
C GLU A 832 -20.47 0.20 -16.86
N GLY A 833 -21.18 -0.61 -17.64
CA GLY A 833 -20.81 -2.01 -17.94
C GLY A 833 -19.81 -2.12 -19.10
N GLN A 834 -19.46 -3.34 -19.48
CA GLN A 834 -18.50 -3.62 -20.55
C GLN A 834 -18.78 -4.97 -21.23
N HIS A 835 -18.20 -5.16 -22.42
CA HIS A 835 -18.15 -6.45 -23.11
C HIS A 835 -16.91 -7.22 -22.68
N LEU A 836 -17.09 -8.48 -22.29
CA LEU A 836 -16.04 -9.44 -22.00
C LEU A 836 -16.03 -10.48 -23.13
N ASP A 837 -15.00 -10.47 -23.97
CA ASP A 837 -14.69 -11.57 -24.89
C ASP A 837 -13.81 -12.57 -24.13
N VAL A 838 -14.34 -13.77 -23.89
CA VAL A 838 -13.63 -14.85 -23.21
C VAL A 838 -13.71 -16.08 -24.11
N CYS A 839 -12.57 -16.71 -24.40
CA CYS A 839 -12.58 -17.86 -25.30
C CYS A 839 -11.71 -19.02 -24.85
N LEU A 840 -12.13 -20.22 -25.26
CA LEU A 840 -11.51 -21.49 -24.90
C LEU A 840 -10.06 -21.56 -25.40
N SER A 841 -9.77 -21.08 -26.62
CA SER A 841 -8.42 -21.06 -27.20
C SER A 841 -7.40 -20.31 -26.34
N ASP A 842 -7.78 -19.12 -25.87
CA ASP A 842 -6.87 -18.23 -25.15
C ASP A 842 -6.69 -18.72 -23.71
N VAL A 843 -7.79 -19.17 -23.08
CA VAL A 843 -7.75 -19.78 -21.74
C VAL A 843 -6.92 -21.08 -21.75
N GLN A 844 -7.04 -21.93 -22.77
CA GLN A 844 -6.19 -23.12 -22.82
C GLN A 844 -4.72 -22.76 -23.06
N THR A 845 -4.44 -21.83 -23.97
CA THR A 845 -3.08 -21.35 -24.23
C THR A 845 -2.43 -20.80 -22.95
N ALA A 846 -3.18 -20.04 -22.15
CA ALA A 846 -2.72 -19.51 -20.87
C ALA A 846 -2.53 -20.61 -19.81
N THR A 847 -3.43 -21.59 -19.73
CA THR A 847 -3.38 -22.66 -18.71
C THR A 847 -2.33 -23.74 -18.98
N LEU A 848 -1.68 -23.76 -20.16
CA LEU A 848 -0.42 -24.48 -20.38
C LEU A 848 0.72 -23.98 -19.47
N ALA A 849 0.62 -22.77 -18.93
CA ALA A 849 1.47 -22.22 -17.86
C ALA A 849 2.97 -22.48 -18.07
N ASN A 850 3.62 -23.21 -17.16
CA ASN A 850 5.06 -23.47 -17.20
C ASN A 850 5.50 -24.30 -18.43
N MET A 851 4.59 -25.05 -19.07
CA MET A 851 4.91 -25.79 -20.29
C MET A 851 4.98 -24.86 -21.50
N ALA A 852 4.06 -23.89 -21.60
CA ALA A 852 4.14 -22.83 -22.60
C ALA A 852 5.41 -21.98 -22.39
N GLU A 853 5.66 -21.54 -21.16
CA GLU A 853 6.86 -20.74 -20.83
C GLU A 853 8.16 -21.50 -21.14
N SER A 854 8.22 -22.82 -20.87
CA SER A 854 9.38 -23.65 -21.22
C SER A 854 9.65 -23.69 -22.73
N VAL A 855 8.60 -23.71 -23.56
CA VAL A 855 8.72 -23.66 -25.02
C VAL A 855 9.13 -22.25 -25.50
N LEU A 856 8.52 -21.19 -24.93
CA LEU A 856 8.84 -19.80 -25.24
C LEU A 856 10.31 -19.44 -24.91
N VAL A 857 10.79 -19.83 -23.73
CA VAL A 857 12.17 -19.59 -23.29
C VAL A 857 13.18 -20.42 -24.07
N SER A 858 12.87 -21.68 -24.39
CA SER A 858 13.83 -22.58 -25.05
C SER A 858 13.86 -22.46 -26.58
N GLY A 859 12.79 -21.93 -27.19
CA GLY A 859 12.59 -21.93 -28.64
C GLY A 859 12.46 -23.33 -29.26
N LYS A 860 12.23 -24.36 -28.43
CA LYS A 860 12.20 -25.78 -28.83
C LYS A 860 10.82 -26.37 -28.58
N ARG A 861 10.45 -27.36 -29.38
CA ARG A 861 9.27 -28.20 -29.10
C ARG A 861 9.45 -28.87 -27.74
N ASP A 862 8.34 -29.06 -27.04
CA ASP A 862 8.29 -29.85 -25.83
C ASP A 862 8.62 -31.33 -26.10
N SER A 863 8.78 -32.11 -25.03
CA SER A 863 9.12 -33.54 -25.12
C SER A 863 7.90 -34.46 -25.11
N GLY A 864 6.70 -33.92 -25.33
CA GLY A 864 5.43 -34.63 -25.28
C GLY A 864 5.01 -35.05 -23.88
N ARG A 865 4.21 -36.11 -23.84
CA ARG A 865 3.58 -36.70 -22.65
C ARG A 865 4.58 -37.13 -21.58
N TRP A 866 4.19 -37.06 -20.32
CA TRP A 866 4.95 -37.59 -19.19
C TRP A 866 4.15 -38.58 -18.32
N GLY A 867 2.88 -38.86 -18.64
CA GLY A 867 2.03 -39.67 -17.76
C GLY A 867 1.75 -38.95 -16.45
N THR A 868 2.01 -39.63 -15.34
CA THR A 868 1.95 -39.05 -13.99
C THR A 868 3.24 -38.33 -13.57
N ALA A 869 4.31 -38.39 -14.38
CA ALA A 869 5.61 -37.86 -14.01
C ALA A 869 5.75 -36.35 -14.24
N HIS A 870 6.45 -35.67 -13.33
CA HIS A 870 6.87 -34.29 -13.56
C HIS A 870 8.13 -34.23 -14.46
N PRO A 871 8.16 -33.39 -15.51
CA PRO A 871 9.26 -33.38 -16.50
C PRO A 871 10.64 -33.00 -15.92
N SER A 872 10.67 -32.20 -14.85
CA SER A 872 11.89 -31.58 -14.32
C SER A 872 12.22 -31.96 -12.87
N VAL A 873 11.43 -32.86 -12.24
CA VAL A 873 11.53 -33.15 -10.81
C VAL A 873 11.36 -34.64 -10.59
N VAL A 874 12.35 -35.29 -9.96
CA VAL A 874 12.41 -36.74 -9.80
C VAL A 874 12.78 -37.09 -8.35
N PRO A 875 12.10 -38.05 -7.70
CA PRO A 875 10.85 -38.69 -8.11
C PRO A 875 9.65 -37.76 -7.85
N TYR A 876 8.77 -37.60 -8.83
CA TYR A 876 7.47 -36.94 -8.66
C TYR A 876 6.49 -37.59 -9.65
N GLN A 877 5.92 -38.74 -9.28
CA GLN A 877 5.01 -39.52 -10.12
C GLN A 877 4.17 -40.52 -9.31
N GLY A 878 3.26 -41.21 -10.00
CA GLY A 878 2.59 -42.42 -9.53
C GLY A 878 3.46 -43.67 -9.73
N PHE A 879 3.56 -44.51 -8.71
CA PHE A 879 4.27 -45.79 -8.71
C PHE A 879 3.30 -46.93 -8.37
N LYS A 880 3.54 -48.12 -8.94
CA LYS A 880 2.73 -49.31 -8.65
C LYS A 880 2.92 -49.81 -7.22
N THR A 881 1.84 -50.30 -6.64
CA THR A 881 1.81 -51.03 -5.36
C THR A 881 1.35 -52.48 -5.61
N ALA A 882 1.16 -53.28 -4.56
CA ALA A 882 0.68 -54.66 -4.70
C ALA A 882 -0.78 -54.77 -5.20
N ASP A 883 -1.58 -53.70 -5.05
CA ASP A 883 -3.03 -53.69 -5.33
C ASP A 883 -3.53 -52.43 -6.09
N GLY A 884 -2.66 -51.45 -6.37
CA GLY A 884 -3.04 -50.19 -7.00
C GLY A 884 -1.84 -49.31 -7.36
N ASP A 885 -1.97 -48.00 -7.09
CA ASP A 885 -0.96 -46.98 -7.39
C ASP A 885 -0.87 -45.95 -6.24
N ILE A 886 0.36 -45.57 -5.88
CA ILE A 886 0.65 -44.49 -4.95
C ILE A 886 1.42 -43.37 -5.65
N PHE A 887 0.92 -42.14 -5.55
CA PHE A 887 1.61 -40.94 -6.01
C PHE A 887 2.52 -40.41 -4.91
N VAL A 888 3.77 -40.08 -5.24
CA VAL A 888 4.77 -39.56 -4.28
C VAL A 888 5.50 -38.34 -4.84
N GLY A 889 5.55 -37.26 -4.05
CA GLY A 889 6.17 -35.98 -4.40
C GLY A 889 7.53 -35.73 -3.72
N GLY A 890 8.60 -36.35 -4.23
CA GLY A 890 10.00 -36.11 -3.81
C GLY A 890 10.59 -34.80 -4.31
N ALA A 891 9.85 -33.69 -4.18
CA ALA A 891 10.05 -32.46 -4.96
C ALA A 891 11.37 -31.68 -4.71
N ASN A 892 12.13 -32.05 -3.69
CA ASN A 892 13.46 -31.51 -3.38
C ASN A 892 14.27 -32.56 -2.61
N ASP A 893 15.56 -32.29 -2.41
CA ASP A 893 16.51 -33.25 -1.83
C ASP A 893 16.13 -33.69 -0.39
N ARG A 894 15.49 -32.80 0.39
CA ARG A 894 14.96 -33.13 1.72
C ARG A 894 13.80 -34.14 1.62
N LEU A 895 12.84 -33.90 0.74
CA LEU A 895 11.71 -34.80 0.52
C LEU A 895 12.17 -36.15 -0.06
N PHE A 896 13.14 -36.14 -0.97
CA PHE A 896 13.77 -37.37 -1.46
C PHE A 896 14.46 -38.16 -0.34
N GLY A 897 15.17 -37.50 0.58
CA GLY A 897 15.76 -38.14 1.75
C GLY A 897 14.72 -38.80 2.67
N ILE A 898 13.58 -38.16 2.89
CA ILE A 898 12.46 -38.73 3.66
C ILE A 898 11.91 -39.99 2.96
N LEU A 899 11.68 -39.93 1.65
CA LEU A 899 11.24 -41.07 0.85
C LEU A 899 12.23 -42.24 0.95
N CYS A 900 13.53 -41.99 0.74
CA CYS A 900 14.58 -43.01 0.85
C CYS A 900 14.57 -43.69 2.22
N SER A 901 14.46 -42.90 3.30
CA SER A 901 14.37 -43.42 4.67
C SER A 901 13.13 -44.30 4.87
N LYS A 902 11.96 -43.85 4.41
CA LYS A 902 10.68 -44.56 4.55
C LYS A 902 10.56 -45.83 3.68
N LEU A 903 11.26 -45.89 2.55
CA LEU A 903 11.43 -47.11 1.75
C LEU A 903 12.45 -48.10 2.38
N GLY A 904 13.12 -47.74 3.47
CA GLY A 904 14.17 -48.56 4.08
C GLY A 904 15.48 -48.57 3.28
N LYS A 905 15.73 -47.50 2.50
CA LYS A 905 16.88 -47.32 1.59
C LYS A 905 17.60 -45.99 1.80
N PRO A 906 17.96 -45.60 3.05
CA PRO A 906 18.56 -44.30 3.34
C PRO A 906 19.84 -44.03 2.52
N GLU A 907 20.57 -45.08 2.13
CA GLU A 907 21.78 -45.02 1.30
C GLU A 907 21.54 -44.45 -0.12
N TRP A 908 20.30 -44.43 -0.61
CA TRP A 908 19.99 -43.80 -1.90
C TRP A 908 20.09 -42.26 -1.81
N SER A 909 19.80 -41.68 -0.65
CA SER A 909 19.84 -40.21 -0.47
C SER A 909 21.25 -39.61 -0.56
N THR A 910 22.28 -40.41 -0.26
CA THR A 910 23.70 -40.01 -0.29
C THR A 910 24.46 -40.58 -1.49
N ASN A 911 23.80 -41.38 -2.34
CA ASN A 911 24.40 -41.91 -3.56
C ASN A 911 24.71 -40.76 -4.54
N PRO A 912 25.94 -40.64 -5.08
CA PRO A 912 26.30 -39.60 -6.04
C PRO A 912 25.38 -39.50 -7.27
N LYS A 913 24.72 -40.59 -7.69
CA LYS A 913 23.73 -40.57 -8.78
C LYS A 913 22.43 -39.84 -8.43
N TYR A 914 22.08 -39.71 -7.15
CA TYR A 914 20.74 -39.29 -6.69
C TYR A 914 20.75 -38.12 -5.70
N ILE A 915 21.94 -37.65 -5.30
CA ILE A 915 22.14 -36.68 -4.22
C ILE A 915 21.47 -35.32 -4.46
N THR A 916 21.32 -34.87 -5.71
CA THR A 916 20.55 -33.66 -6.07
C THR A 916 19.50 -33.97 -7.12
N ASN A 917 18.44 -33.15 -7.21
CA ASN A 917 17.39 -33.31 -8.24
C ASN A 917 17.96 -33.40 -9.66
N ASN A 918 18.99 -32.62 -10.00
CA ASN A 918 19.60 -32.66 -11.33
C ASN A 918 20.22 -34.02 -11.66
N GLU A 919 20.88 -34.66 -10.68
CA GLU A 919 21.42 -36.02 -10.88
C GLU A 919 20.28 -37.06 -10.90
N ARG A 920 19.20 -36.88 -10.10
CA ARG A 920 18.00 -37.74 -10.19
C ARG A 920 17.31 -37.65 -11.55
N VAL A 921 17.20 -36.47 -12.14
CA VAL A 921 16.66 -36.28 -13.50
C VAL A 921 17.53 -36.99 -14.54
N ARG A 922 18.86 -36.93 -14.41
CA ARG A 922 19.80 -37.64 -15.31
C ARG A 922 19.73 -39.16 -15.19
N ASN A 923 19.53 -39.68 -13.98
CA ASN A 923 19.51 -41.12 -13.68
C ASN A 923 18.08 -41.65 -13.44
N ARG A 924 17.06 -40.99 -14.01
CA ARG A 924 15.67 -41.19 -13.58
C ARG A 924 15.13 -42.59 -13.79
N GLU A 925 15.44 -43.23 -14.92
CA GLU A 925 14.93 -44.57 -15.25
C GLU A 925 15.43 -45.63 -14.26
N GLU A 926 16.67 -45.49 -13.79
CA GLU A 926 17.26 -46.35 -12.75
C GLU A 926 16.61 -46.11 -11.39
N LEU A 927 16.50 -44.84 -10.97
CA LEU A 927 15.95 -44.50 -9.65
C LEU A 927 14.46 -44.79 -9.52
N GLU A 928 13.67 -44.46 -10.54
CA GLU A 928 12.22 -44.70 -10.55
C GLU A 928 11.92 -46.19 -10.57
N GLY A 929 12.67 -46.99 -11.34
CA GLY A 929 12.55 -48.45 -11.32
C GLY A 929 12.94 -49.08 -9.97
N LEU A 930 13.95 -48.53 -9.28
CA LEU A 930 14.30 -48.95 -7.92
C LEU A 930 13.20 -48.63 -6.90
N ILE A 931 12.57 -47.45 -7.00
CA ILE A 931 11.45 -47.06 -6.15
C ILE A 931 10.25 -47.97 -6.40
N GLU A 932 9.88 -48.22 -7.65
CA GLU A 932 8.72 -49.08 -7.99
C GLU A 932 8.93 -50.53 -7.53
N ALA A 933 10.17 -51.04 -7.62
CA ALA A 933 10.53 -52.35 -7.11
C ALA A 933 10.40 -52.47 -5.58
N GLU A 934 10.43 -51.38 -4.83
CA GLU A 934 10.11 -51.36 -3.40
C GLU A 934 8.60 -51.14 -3.16
N THR A 935 7.94 -50.19 -3.85
CA THR A 935 6.51 -49.90 -3.62
C THR A 935 5.60 -51.06 -4.00
N THR A 936 5.95 -51.87 -4.99
CA THR A 936 5.19 -53.09 -5.36
C THR A 936 5.16 -54.19 -4.28
N LYS A 937 5.96 -54.08 -3.21
CA LYS A 937 6.04 -55.09 -2.13
C LYS A 937 4.95 -54.98 -1.06
N ARG A 938 4.15 -53.91 -1.05
CA ARG A 938 3.07 -53.69 -0.08
C ARG A 938 1.83 -53.13 -0.79
N THR A 939 0.68 -53.28 -0.15
CA THR A 939 -0.57 -52.65 -0.59
C THR A 939 -0.48 -51.13 -0.54
N THR A 940 -1.38 -50.46 -1.26
CA THR A 940 -1.49 -49.00 -1.27
C THR A 940 -1.73 -48.46 0.13
N GLN A 941 -2.65 -49.08 0.88
CA GLN A 941 -2.98 -48.71 2.25
C GLN A 941 -1.78 -48.81 3.20
N GLU A 942 -1.01 -49.89 3.15
CA GLU A 942 0.22 -50.05 3.95
C GLU A 942 1.26 -48.96 3.64
N TRP A 943 1.32 -48.45 2.41
CA TRP A 943 2.20 -47.31 2.09
C TRP A 943 1.68 -45.97 2.59
N LEU A 944 0.37 -45.72 2.54
CA LEU A 944 -0.22 -44.53 3.16
C LEU A 944 0.15 -44.47 4.65
N GLU A 945 0.00 -45.59 5.36
CA GLU A 945 0.37 -45.74 6.78
C GLU A 945 1.88 -45.55 7.03
N VAL A 946 2.74 -46.03 6.13
CA VAL A 946 4.20 -45.79 6.22
C VAL A 946 4.54 -44.32 6.06
N PHE A 947 3.90 -43.60 5.14
CA PHE A 947 4.20 -42.18 4.88
C PHE A 947 3.45 -41.22 5.83
N GLU A 948 2.49 -41.71 6.62
CA GLU A 948 1.75 -40.91 7.60
C GLU A 948 2.66 -40.16 8.57
N GLY A 949 2.32 -38.89 8.82
CA GLY A 949 3.11 -37.95 9.64
C GLY A 949 4.54 -37.66 9.15
N SER A 950 4.98 -38.15 7.98
CA SER A 950 6.39 -38.04 7.55
C SER A 950 6.82 -36.67 7.01
N GLY A 951 5.86 -35.80 6.67
CA GLY A 951 6.11 -34.54 5.97
C GLY A 951 6.43 -34.69 4.47
N LEU A 952 6.35 -35.91 3.93
CA LEU A 952 6.36 -36.18 2.49
C LEU A 952 4.96 -35.95 1.89
N PRO A 953 4.81 -35.36 0.70
CA PRO A 953 3.56 -35.42 -0.06
C PRO A 953 3.36 -36.80 -0.70
N TYR A 954 2.24 -37.46 -0.40
CA TYR A 954 1.82 -38.73 -1.00
C TYR A 954 0.29 -38.80 -1.10
N ALA A 955 -0.24 -39.65 -1.99
CA ALA A 955 -1.67 -39.95 -2.11
C ALA A 955 -1.90 -41.27 -2.84
N ALA A 956 -3.01 -41.96 -2.58
CA ALA A 956 -3.50 -43.04 -3.45
C ALA A 956 -4.10 -42.46 -4.74
N VAL A 957 -3.98 -43.18 -5.86
CA VAL A 957 -4.64 -42.81 -7.12
C VAL A 957 -6.06 -43.38 -7.13
N ASN A 958 -7.00 -42.64 -6.57
CA ASN A 958 -8.41 -43.05 -6.43
C ASN A 958 -9.20 -42.91 -7.73
N ASP A 959 -10.27 -43.71 -7.87
CA ASP A 959 -11.31 -43.44 -8.87
C ASP A 959 -12.28 -42.33 -8.41
N VAL A 960 -13.29 -42.01 -9.23
CA VAL A 960 -14.26 -40.95 -8.91
C VAL A 960 -15.21 -41.34 -7.77
N LEU A 961 -15.62 -42.61 -7.67
CA LEU A 961 -16.51 -43.09 -6.60
C LEU A 961 -15.78 -43.11 -5.26
N ASP A 962 -14.52 -43.54 -5.24
CA ASP A 962 -13.64 -43.48 -4.09
C ASP A 962 -13.35 -42.03 -3.69
N THR A 963 -13.09 -41.14 -4.65
CA THR A 963 -12.91 -39.70 -4.40
C THR A 963 -14.15 -39.06 -3.76
N LEU A 964 -15.35 -39.41 -4.22
CA LEU A 964 -16.62 -38.96 -3.62
C LEU A 964 -16.89 -39.59 -2.24
N ASN A 965 -16.34 -40.78 -1.98
CA ASN A 965 -16.46 -41.48 -0.71
C ASN A 965 -15.36 -41.18 0.30
N HIS A 966 -14.26 -40.58 -0.14
CA HIS A 966 -13.07 -40.29 0.66
C HIS A 966 -13.42 -39.49 1.92
N GLU A 967 -12.81 -39.83 3.05
CA GLU A 967 -13.10 -39.24 4.36
C GLU A 967 -12.97 -37.70 4.32
N HIS A 968 -11.89 -37.19 3.73
CA HIS A 968 -11.69 -35.76 3.56
C HIS A 968 -12.78 -35.09 2.70
N THR A 969 -13.24 -35.73 1.62
CA THR A 969 -14.30 -35.19 0.74
C THR A 969 -15.62 -35.04 1.51
N LYS A 970 -15.96 -36.05 2.32
CA LYS A 970 -17.14 -36.04 3.21
C LYS A 970 -16.98 -35.01 4.33
N ALA A 971 -15.84 -34.99 5.02
CA ALA A 971 -15.56 -34.03 6.11
C ALA A 971 -15.55 -32.56 5.65
N ARG A 972 -15.21 -32.31 4.37
CA ARG A 972 -15.27 -30.98 3.74
C ARG A 972 -16.66 -30.61 3.20
N GLY A 973 -17.66 -31.49 3.36
CA GLY A 973 -19.04 -31.27 2.91
C GLY A 973 -19.17 -31.10 1.40
N MET A 974 -18.34 -31.81 0.62
CA MET A 974 -18.25 -31.64 -0.83
C MET A 974 -19.33 -32.36 -1.62
N VAL A 975 -20.00 -33.36 -1.03
CA VAL A 975 -21.20 -34.00 -1.58
C VAL A 975 -22.37 -33.62 -0.69
N GLN A 976 -23.42 -33.04 -1.29
CA GLN A 976 -24.62 -32.60 -0.60
C GLN A 976 -25.86 -33.27 -1.20
N ASP A 977 -26.83 -33.57 -0.35
CA ASP A 977 -28.16 -34.00 -0.76
C ASP A 977 -29.04 -32.79 -1.04
N ILE A 978 -29.85 -32.84 -2.10
CA ILE A 978 -30.86 -31.84 -2.42
C ILE A 978 -32.12 -32.49 -2.99
N ASP A 979 -33.29 -32.00 -2.59
CA ASP A 979 -34.56 -32.44 -3.13
C ASP A 979 -34.81 -31.80 -4.51
N HIS A 980 -34.81 -32.65 -5.55
CA HIS A 980 -35.20 -32.27 -6.91
C HIS A 980 -36.70 -32.56 -7.13
N PRO A 981 -37.51 -31.64 -7.71
CA PRO A 981 -38.97 -31.74 -7.72
C PRO A 981 -39.56 -33.05 -8.24
N ILE A 982 -38.87 -33.71 -9.19
CA ILE A 982 -39.35 -34.95 -9.85
C ILE A 982 -38.38 -36.12 -9.73
N CYS A 983 -37.15 -35.90 -9.28
CA CYS A 983 -36.17 -36.97 -9.02
C CYS A 983 -36.02 -37.25 -7.51
N GLY A 984 -36.78 -36.55 -6.66
CA GLY A 984 -36.65 -36.56 -5.20
C GLY A 984 -35.22 -36.21 -4.75
N LEU A 985 -34.82 -36.76 -3.61
CA LEU A 985 -33.46 -36.58 -3.11
C LEU A 985 -32.40 -37.09 -4.12
N ILE A 986 -31.51 -36.19 -4.53
CA ILE A 986 -30.34 -36.45 -5.39
C ILE A 986 -29.06 -35.92 -4.71
N LYS A 987 -27.90 -36.46 -5.09
CA LYS A 987 -26.59 -35.99 -4.62
C LYS A 987 -25.93 -35.08 -5.66
N VAL A 988 -25.40 -33.94 -5.20
CA VAL A 988 -24.73 -32.93 -6.01
C VAL A 988 -23.42 -32.47 -5.35
N LEU A 989 -22.51 -31.89 -6.14
CA LEU A 989 -21.27 -31.33 -5.63
C LEU A 989 -21.48 -29.93 -5.04
N SER A 990 -20.99 -29.72 -3.82
CA SER A 990 -20.98 -28.43 -3.11
C SER A 990 -20.10 -27.39 -3.79
N PRO A 991 -20.36 -26.07 -3.60
CA PRO A 991 -19.37 -25.03 -3.83
C PRO A 991 -18.04 -25.35 -3.11
N PRO A 992 -16.89 -25.33 -3.80
CA PRO A 992 -15.62 -25.79 -3.23
C PRO A 992 -14.95 -24.77 -2.28
N VAL A 993 -15.16 -23.47 -2.52
CA VAL A 993 -14.60 -22.40 -1.70
C VAL A 993 -15.42 -22.27 -0.42
N LYS A 994 -14.75 -22.36 0.74
CA LYS A 994 -15.36 -22.16 2.05
C LYS A 994 -14.95 -20.79 2.56
N TYR A 995 -15.93 -19.92 2.80
CA TYR A 995 -15.72 -18.55 3.24
C TYR A 995 -15.78 -18.47 4.76
N SER A 996 -15.05 -17.53 5.37
CA SER A 996 -15.05 -17.32 6.82
C SER A 996 -16.29 -16.55 7.31
N ASN A 997 -16.87 -15.70 6.46
CA ASN A 997 -17.93 -14.75 6.84
C ASN A 997 -19.21 -14.94 6.01
N ALA A 998 -19.07 -15.24 4.72
CA ALA A 998 -20.17 -15.57 3.81
C ALA A 998 -20.47 -17.07 3.85
N ASP A 999 -21.66 -17.47 3.39
CA ASP A 999 -22.04 -18.90 3.30
C ASP A 999 -22.65 -19.27 1.93
N PRO A 1000 -21.83 -19.30 0.85
CA PRO A 1000 -22.28 -19.77 -0.47
C PRO A 1000 -22.75 -21.22 -0.42
N SER A 1001 -24.00 -21.42 -0.77
CA SER A 1001 -24.76 -22.64 -0.53
C SER A 1001 -25.64 -23.00 -1.73
N ILE A 1002 -26.01 -24.27 -1.83
CA ILE A 1002 -27.00 -24.74 -2.81
C ILE A 1002 -28.39 -24.47 -2.24
N ARG A 1003 -29.13 -23.54 -2.86
CA ARG A 1003 -30.42 -23.05 -2.39
C ARG A 1003 -31.58 -23.50 -3.26
N LEU A 1004 -31.32 -23.69 -4.57
CA LEU A 1004 -32.26 -24.26 -5.52
C LEU A 1004 -31.61 -25.46 -6.24
N PRO A 1005 -32.35 -26.55 -6.48
CA PRO A 1005 -31.90 -27.63 -7.35
C PRO A 1005 -31.76 -27.13 -8.80
N PRO A 1006 -31.12 -27.90 -9.69
CA PRO A 1006 -31.22 -27.66 -11.13
C PRO A 1006 -32.70 -27.68 -11.57
N PRO A 1007 -33.18 -26.68 -12.32
CA PRO A 1007 -34.60 -26.53 -12.60
C PRO A 1007 -35.12 -27.44 -13.73
N LEU A 1008 -36.42 -27.76 -13.69
CA LEU A 1008 -37.11 -28.39 -14.81
C LEU A 1008 -37.18 -27.42 -15.99
N LEU A 1009 -37.35 -27.96 -17.20
CA LEU A 1009 -37.47 -27.14 -18.40
C LEU A 1009 -38.65 -26.15 -18.27
N GLY A 1010 -38.33 -24.86 -18.24
CA GLY A 1010 -39.32 -23.79 -18.17
C GLY A 1010 -40.08 -23.69 -16.84
N GLU A 1011 -39.62 -24.35 -15.78
CA GLU A 1011 -40.28 -24.42 -14.46
C GLU A 1011 -40.71 -23.04 -13.92
N HIS A 1012 -39.88 -22.02 -14.14
CA HIS A 1012 -40.06 -20.68 -13.59
C HIS A 1012 -40.59 -19.68 -14.65
N THR A 1013 -41.05 -20.16 -15.81
CA THR A 1013 -41.45 -19.31 -16.95
C THR A 1013 -42.55 -18.33 -16.59
N GLU A 1014 -43.61 -18.78 -15.92
CA GLU A 1014 -44.72 -17.89 -15.55
C GLU A 1014 -44.34 -16.90 -14.44
N GLU A 1015 -43.53 -17.34 -13.46
CA GLU A 1015 -42.96 -16.47 -12.42
C GLU A 1015 -42.11 -15.35 -13.03
N ILE A 1016 -41.12 -15.70 -13.86
CA ILE A 1016 -40.18 -14.72 -14.44
C ILE A 1016 -40.92 -13.71 -15.35
N LEU A 1017 -41.88 -14.17 -16.15
CA LEU A 1017 -42.61 -13.27 -17.06
C LEU A 1017 -43.54 -12.31 -16.32
N VAL A 1018 -44.16 -12.73 -15.21
CA VAL A 1018 -45.07 -11.88 -14.43
C VAL A 1018 -44.32 -11.00 -13.43
N GLU A 1019 -43.39 -11.57 -12.66
CA GLU A 1019 -42.74 -10.91 -11.53
C GLU A 1019 -41.48 -10.13 -11.92
N VAL A 1020 -40.70 -10.61 -12.90
CA VAL A 1020 -39.48 -9.94 -13.36
C VAL A 1020 -39.73 -9.08 -14.60
N ALA A 1021 -40.39 -9.62 -15.63
CA ALA A 1021 -40.69 -8.86 -16.86
C ALA A 1021 -41.97 -8.02 -16.79
N GLY A 1022 -42.75 -8.12 -15.71
CA GLY A 1022 -43.94 -7.28 -15.47
C GLY A 1022 -45.11 -7.52 -16.44
N LEU A 1023 -45.18 -8.68 -17.10
CA LEU A 1023 -46.23 -8.98 -18.08
C LEU A 1023 -47.53 -9.41 -17.40
N GLU A 1024 -48.67 -8.95 -17.94
CA GLU A 1024 -49.97 -9.47 -17.54
C GLU A 1024 -50.08 -10.98 -17.82
N ARG A 1025 -50.69 -11.74 -16.89
CA ARG A 1025 -50.92 -13.18 -17.07
C ARG A 1025 -51.61 -13.52 -18.39
N LYS A 1026 -52.51 -12.65 -18.88
CA LYS A 1026 -53.15 -12.80 -20.19
C LYS A 1026 -52.11 -12.85 -21.33
N ARG A 1027 -51.14 -11.93 -21.31
CA ARG A 1027 -50.04 -11.89 -22.29
C ARG A 1027 -49.15 -13.13 -22.20
N VAL A 1028 -48.90 -13.65 -21.00
CA VAL A 1028 -48.16 -14.91 -20.82
C VAL A 1028 -48.88 -16.09 -21.50
N GLN A 1029 -50.21 -16.20 -21.34
CA GLN A 1029 -51.00 -17.23 -22.01
C GLN A 1029 -51.03 -17.05 -23.55
N GLU A 1030 -51.07 -15.81 -24.06
CA GLU A 1030 -50.90 -15.53 -25.49
C GLU A 1030 -49.55 -16.03 -26.01
N LEU A 1031 -48.44 -15.75 -25.31
CA LEU A 1031 -47.11 -16.22 -25.69
C LEU A 1031 -47.01 -17.75 -25.66
N ARG A 1032 -47.60 -18.41 -24.66
CA ARG A 1032 -47.63 -19.88 -24.54
C ARG A 1032 -48.44 -20.52 -25.68
N SER A 1033 -49.63 -20.00 -25.97
CA SER A 1033 -50.46 -20.49 -27.10
C SER A 1033 -49.82 -20.34 -28.48
N LYS A 1034 -48.86 -19.42 -28.63
CA LYS A 1034 -48.04 -19.24 -29.84
C LYS A 1034 -46.77 -20.11 -29.86
N GLY A 1035 -46.45 -20.83 -28.79
CA GLY A 1035 -45.19 -21.56 -28.65
C GLY A 1035 -43.95 -20.68 -28.45
N VAL A 1036 -44.12 -19.39 -28.13
CA VAL A 1036 -43.00 -18.49 -27.82
C VAL A 1036 -42.38 -18.86 -26.47
N VAL A 1037 -43.19 -19.35 -25.54
CA VAL A 1037 -42.76 -19.81 -24.21
C VAL A 1037 -43.34 -21.19 -23.87
N ALA A 1038 -42.75 -21.84 -22.88
CA ALA A 1038 -43.21 -23.15 -22.35
C ALA A 1038 -44.54 -23.03 -21.59
#